data_AF-A0A431LAU0-F1
#
_entry.id   AF-A0A431LAU0-F1
#
_cell.length_a   1.000
_cell.length_b   1.000
_cell.length_c   1.000
_cell.angle_alpha   90.00
_cell.angle_beta   90.00
_cell.angle_gamma   90.00
#
_symmetry.space_group_name_H-M   'P 1'
#
loop_
_entity.id
_entity.type
_entity.pdbx_description
1 polymer ?
#
loop_
_entity_poly.entity_id
_entity_poly.type
_entity_poly.pdbx_seq_one_letter_code
_entity_poly.pdbx_strand_id
1 'polypeptide(L)'
;MNSSEIFTVFRKEFKETVRDWRTLCVGILVPLILYPVSLVVASKIMVERRAKNDAGVARVIVTGPGAAWVKEQFARDKQIRLLDEASDSTEMLKSGKTEVVVNVPCDITTPYVKASATPAITVQVDELKDSNGAFLRVCNLLREMRLQISEKRMTDAGIETPWLKRLHFNSVNVEDPSRRTGAWLSLTLPLTLVLLILTGTLFPAIDLITGERERGTLPVLLVSAIRRESIVYGKLLVVFSIGLVTVVLLLTSLILMLSTSLSKIEDGSGAFVLSLSPTNIFLTVPLAFPLILLFGSIGVWISAYARNFQQGQGYSIPYLMAAMFLSAVSLFPVKHLPAAIYIVPVSNVCVCMTEILRGEINWTAVLVTFVSSSCYGLYVSRIAIDLLSKEETLFKIQVSPARRKDYDRIVAILYACTFIAMFYIGQIAQVLDKVYGMIMTQLFVICLPSFALVAWLRLPFKEVFSFNKPRWRDLLGAPLMAPGTVLLTEVLVNLQSSVLPMSETFAKALTDMMSTRDQPMWMILFAMAVMPGICEEVLFRGAIFGLLRRRFNTVGCCILVGVLFGFFHLSGYRLLPTTFLGIILTLMVFRGGSIFPSMLFHASHNALAIIATSVPESRWNTPATLGAAVVSAIVGSYLVFGPGAGNKTETAVKS
;
A
#
# COMPACT_ATOMS: atom_id res chain seq x y z
N MET A 1 -13.48 24.89 -30.55
CA MET A 1 -14.48 23.88 -30.11
C MET A 1 -15.88 24.39 -30.40
N ASN A 2 -16.75 23.60 -31.03
CA ASN A 2 -18.17 23.93 -31.14
C ASN A 2 -18.92 23.16 -30.05
N SER A 3 -19.47 23.90 -29.08
CA SER A 3 -20.15 23.34 -27.91
C SER A 3 -21.40 22.52 -28.29
N SER A 4 -22.04 22.83 -29.42
CA SER A 4 -23.22 22.10 -29.89
C SER A 4 -22.87 20.68 -30.38
N GLU A 5 -21.74 20.51 -31.07
CA GLU A 5 -21.20 19.21 -31.48
C GLU A 5 -20.90 18.34 -30.25
N ILE A 6 -20.16 18.90 -29.28
CA ILE A 6 -19.78 18.21 -28.03
C ILE A 6 -21.02 17.74 -27.27
N PHE A 7 -22.00 18.62 -27.10
CA PHE A 7 -23.22 18.31 -26.36
C PHE A 7 -24.09 17.26 -27.07
N THR A 8 -24.09 17.27 -28.41
CA THR A 8 -24.80 16.25 -29.21
C THR A 8 -24.18 14.87 -29.01
N VAL A 9 -22.86 14.76 -29.08
CA VAL A 9 -22.13 13.51 -28.80
C VAL A 9 -22.39 13.07 -27.35
N PHE A 10 -22.20 13.97 -26.38
CA PHE A 10 -22.47 13.70 -24.97
C PHE A 10 -23.87 13.12 -24.74
N ARG A 11 -24.91 13.74 -25.31
CA ARG A 11 -26.30 13.29 -25.12
C ARG A 11 -26.55 11.90 -25.70
N LYS A 12 -25.99 11.61 -26.88
CA LYS A 12 -26.07 10.28 -27.51
C LYS A 12 -25.39 9.23 -26.64
N GLU A 13 -24.11 9.44 -26.34
CA GLU A 13 -23.26 8.51 -25.59
C GLU A 13 -23.80 8.28 -24.17
N PHE A 14 -24.18 9.34 -23.45
CA PHE A 14 -24.75 9.23 -22.10
C PHE A 14 -26.03 8.37 -22.10
N LYS A 15 -26.91 8.55 -23.10
CA LYS A 15 -28.14 7.76 -23.23
C LYS A 15 -27.85 6.29 -23.53
N GLU A 16 -26.81 5.99 -24.29
CA GLU A 16 -26.39 4.61 -24.58
C GLU A 16 -25.78 3.94 -23.34
N THR A 17 -24.91 4.64 -22.61
CA THR A 17 -24.32 4.10 -21.38
C THR A 17 -25.36 3.86 -20.28
N VAL A 18 -26.34 4.77 -20.12
CA VAL A 18 -27.45 4.58 -19.18
C VAL A 18 -28.34 3.38 -19.54
N ARG A 19 -28.44 3.04 -20.84
CA ARG A 19 -29.19 1.86 -21.30
C ARG A 19 -28.44 0.55 -21.07
N ASP A 20 -27.11 0.59 -21.00
CA ASP A 20 -26.31 -0.58 -20.64
C ASP A 20 -26.29 -0.82 -19.12
N TRP A 21 -27.44 -1.29 -18.62
CA TRP A 21 -27.66 -1.52 -17.20
C TRP A 21 -26.66 -2.52 -16.59
N ARG A 22 -26.12 -3.45 -17.38
CA ARG A 22 -25.18 -4.48 -16.90
C ARG A 22 -23.84 -3.86 -16.54
N THR A 23 -23.31 -3.01 -17.42
CA THR A 23 -22.05 -2.30 -17.21
C THR A 23 -22.16 -1.35 -16.01
N LEU A 24 -23.28 -0.63 -15.90
CA LEU A 24 -23.56 0.22 -14.74
C LEU A 24 -23.73 -0.58 -13.43
N CYS A 25 -24.38 -1.74 -13.48
CA CYS A 25 -24.56 -2.56 -12.28
C CYS A 25 -23.25 -3.13 -11.75
N VAL A 26 -22.40 -3.67 -12.64
CA VAL A 26 -21.10 -4.21 -12.23
C VAL A 26 -20.15 -3.09 -11.80
N GLY A 27 -20.14 -1.96 -12.52
CA GLY A 27 -19.20 -0.86 -12.25
C GLY A 27 -19.57 0.05 -11.08
N ILE A 28 -20.87 0.21 -10.78
CA ILE A 28 -21.37 1.19 -9.81
C ILE A 28 -22.21 0.52 -8.73
N LEU A 29 -23.28 -0.22 -9.10
CA LEU A 29 -24.26 -0.73 -8.12
C LEU A 29 -23.67 -1.79 -7.18
N VAL A 30 -22.91 -2.75 -7.72
CA VAL A 30 -22.32 -3.84 -6.92
C VAL A 30 -21.36 -3.29 -5.86
N PRO A 31 -20.36 -2.45 -6.21
CA PRO A 31 -19.49 -1.85 -5.21
C PRO A 31 -20.21 -0.92 -4.22
N LEU A 32 -21.23 -0.19 -4.67
CA LEU A 32 -22.06 0.69 -3.85
C LEU A 32 -22.79 -0.05 -2.72
N ILE A 33 -23.18 -1.30 -2.95
CA ILE A 33 -23.86 -2.16 -1.95
C ILE A 33 -22.84 -2.93 -1.11
N LEU A 34 -21.86 -3.56 -1.75
CA LEU A 34 -20.88 -4.41 -1.07
C LEU A 34 -20.05 -3.64 -0.03
N TYR A 35 -19.74 -2.37 -0.28
CA TYR A 35 -18.91 -1.60 0.63
C TYR A 35 -19.58 -1.24 1.97
N PRO A 36 -20.79 -0.63 2.00
CA PRO A 36 -21.51 -0.44 3.26
C PRO A 36 -21.71 -1.76 4.02
N VAL A 37 -22.04 -2.84 3.30
CA VAL A 37 -22.20 -4.17 3.90
C VAL A 37 -20.89 -4.67 4.52
N SER A 38 -19.76 -4.52 3.84
CA SER A 38 -18.46 -4.94 4.36
C SER A 38 -18.04 -4.12 5.59
N LEU A 39 -18.35 -2.82 5.62
CA LEU A 39 -18.16 -1.98 6.81
C LEU A 39 -19.01 -2.46 8.00
N VAL A 40 -20.29 -2.78 7.77
CA VAL A 40 -21.16 -3.34 8.83
C VAL A 40 -20.59 -4.67 9.35
N VAL A 41 -20.20 -5.58 8.45
CA VAL A 41 -19.62 -6.87 8.82
C VAL A 41 -18.33 -6.70 9.61
N ALA A 42 -17.41 -5.85 9.14
CA ALA A 42 -16.16 -5.55 9.82
C ALA A 42 -16.43 -4.95 11.22
N SER A 43 -17.39 -4.03 11.33
CA SER A 43 -17.76 -3.42 12.62
C SER A 43 -18.32 -4.47 13.60
N LYS A 44 -19.18 -5.40 13.14
CA LYS A 44 -19.70 -6.50 13.96
C LYS A 44 -18.59 -7.41 14.46
N ILE A 45 -17.66 -7.79 13.58
CA ILE A 45 -16.50 -8.62 13.94
C ILE A 45 -15.64 -7.90 14.99
N MET A 46 -15.42 -6.58 14.84
CA MET A 46 -14.66 -5.80 15.82
C MET A 46 -15.37 -5.70 17.17
N VAL A 47 -16.69 -5.47 17.19
CA VAL A 47 -17.48 -5.44 18.42
C VAL A 47 -17.49 -6.79 19.11
N GLU A 48 -17.64 -7.89 18.36
CA GLU A 48 -17.62 -9.24 18.93
C GLU A 48 -16.23 -9.61 19.46
N ARG A 49 -15.15 -9.23 18.76
CA ARG A 49 -13.77 -9.37 19.27
C ARG A 49 -13.56 -8.57 20.54
N ARG A 50 -14.06 -7.33 20.60
CA ARG A 50 -14.00 -6.50 21.80
C ARG A 50 -14.76 -7.12 22.95
N ALA A 51 -15.98 -7.61 22.74
CA ALA A 51 -16.76 -8.28 23.77
C ALA A 51 -16.05 -9.52 24.33
N LYS A 52 -15.36 -10.29 23.46
CA LYS A 52 -14.51 -11.41 23.88
C LYS A 52 -13.27 -10.96 24.65
N ASN A 53 -12.62 -9.88 24.23
CA ASN A 53 -11.43 -9.32 24.91
C ASN A 53 -11.80 -8.68 26.27
N ASP A 54 -12.93 -7.98 26.35
CA ASP A 54 -13.45 -7.39 27.60
C ASP A 54 -13.90 -8.48 28.59
N ALA A 55 -14.37 -9.63 28.09
CA ALA A 55 -14.70 -10.81 28.90
C ALA A 55 -13.47 -11.68 29.27
N GLY A 56 -12.31 -11.45 28.66
CA GLY A 56 -11.07 -12.17 28.93
C GLY A 56 -10.44 -11.79 30.27
N VAL A 57 -9.73 -12.73 30.90
CA VAL A 57 -8.97 -12.48 32.13
C VAL A 57 -7.63 -11.84 31.77
N ALA A 58 -7.41 -10.60 32.23
CA ALA A 58 -6.20 -9.84 31.96
C ALA A 58 -5.00 -10.45 32.67
N ARG A 59 -3.94 -10.77 31.93
CA ARG A 59 -2.68 -11.33 32.50
C ARG A 59 -1.72 -10.22 32.86
N VAL A 60 -1.53 -9.99 34.17
CA VAL A 60 -0.81 -8.83 34.69
C VAL A 60 0.38 -9.27 35.55
N ILE A 61 1.54 -8.67 35.33
CA ILE A 61 2.69 -8.75 36.24
C ILE A 61 2.81 -7.40 36.95
N VAL A 62 2.98 -7.42 38.28
CA VAL A 62 3.24 -6.22 39.08
C VAL A 62 4.65 -6.33 39.65
N THR A 63 5.47 -5.30 39.45
CA THR A 63 6.88 -5.25 39.88
C THR A 63 7.16 -4.03 40.76
N GLY A 64 8.24 -4.10 41.55
CA GLY A 64 8.78 -2.97 42.32
C GLY A 64 8.54 -3.04 43.83
N PRO A 65 9.18 -2.15 44.62
CA PRO A 65 9.16 -2.21 46.09
C PRO A 65 7.77 -2.07 46.72
N GLY A 66 6.83 -1.40 46.04
CA GLY A 66 5.45 -1.22 46.50
C GLY A 66 4.44 -2.21 45.90
N ALA A 67 4.91 -3.27 45.23
CA ALA A 67 4.05 -4.18 44.47
C ALA A 67 3.07 -4.99 45.35
N ALA A 68 3.42 -5.27 46.61
CA ALA A 68 2.66 -6.17 47.48
C ALA A 68 1.20 -5.76 47.66
N TRP A 69 0.96 -4.48 47.96
CA TRP A 69 -0.40 -3.96 48.15
C TRP A 69 -1.21 -3.95 46.84
N VAL A 70 -0.55 -3.63 45.71
CA VAL A 70 -1.21 -3.62 44.39
C VAL A 70 -1.58 -5.03 43.94
N LYS A 71 -0.70 -6.01 44.18
CA LYS A 71 -0.99 -7.44 43.95
C LYS A 71 -2.19 -7.89 44.76
N GLU A 72 -2.31 -7.50 46.03
CA GLU A 72 -3.44 -7.88 46.87
C GLU A 72 -4.77 -7.31 46.34
N GLN A 73 -4.80 -6.05 45.90
CA GLN A 73 -6.02 -5.46 45.33
C GLN A 73 -6.38 -6.08 43.98
N PHE A 74 -5.40 -6.33 43.11
CA PHE A 74 -5.65 -6.98 41.82
C PHE A 74 -6.09 -8.43 41.97
N ALA A 75 -5.66 -9.13 43.02
CA ALA A 75 -6.11 -10.50 43.33
C ALA A 75 -7.60 -10.58 43.72
N ARG A 76 -8.21 -9.46 44.14
CA ARG A 76 -9.64 -9.39 44.48
C ARG A 76 -10.53 -9.25 43.25
N ASP A 77 -9.96 -8.86 42.10
CA ASP A 77 -10.69 -8.76 40.83
C ASP A 77 -10.68 -10.11 40.08
N LYS A 78 -11.87 -10.64 39.77
CA LYS A 78 -12.04 -11.92 39.07
C LYS A 78 -11.58 -11.88 37.60
N GLN A 79 -11.35 -10.70 37.06
CA GLN A 79 -10.95 -10.46 35.68
C GLN A 79 -9.46 -10.13 35.53
N ILE A 80 -8.67 -10.24 36.62
CA ILE A 80 -7.21 -10.16 36.58
C ILE A 80 -6.60 -11.49 37.04
N ARG A 81 -5.67 -12.01 36.24
CA ARG A 81 -4.79 -13.12 36.61
C ARG A 81 -3.39 -12.58 36.81
N LEU A 82 -2.95 -12.58 38.06
CA LEU A 82 -1.58 -12.23 38.41
C LEU A 82 -0.63 -13.36 37.99
N LEU A 83 0.47 -12.98 37.37
CA LEU A 83 1.58 -13.86 37.04
C LEU A 83 2.75 -13.53 37.97
N ASP A 84 3.55 -14.55 38.29
CA ASP A 84 4.68 -14.41 39.20
C ASP A 84 5.74 -13.44 38.64
N GLU A 85 6.48 -12.80 39.55
CA GLU A 85 7.63 -11.96 39.20
C GLU A 85 8.71 -12.80 38.55
N ALA A 86 8.74 -12.81 37.21
CA ALA A 86 9.87 -13.33 36.47
C ALA A 86 10.97 -12.26 36.39
N SER A 87 12.22 -12.72 36.38
CA SER A 87 13.43 -11.92 36.20
C SER A 87 13.41 -11.07 34.92
N ASP A 88 12.58 -11.44 33.94
CA ASP A 88 12.48 -10.78 32.64
C ASP A 88 11.03 -10.42 32.23
N SER A 89 10.38 -9.60 33.06
CA SER A 89 9.01 -9.11 32.81
C SER A 89 8.83 -8.41 31.45
N THR A 90 9.88 -7.80 30.92
CA THR A 90 9.88 -7.16 29.60
C THR A 90 9.87 -8.17 28.46
N GLU A 91 10.59 -9.30 28.61
CA GLU A 91 10.58 -10.41 27.65
C GLU A 91 9.25 -11.17 27.68
N MET A 92 8.62 -11.29 28.84
CA MET A 92 7.28 -11.88 28.97
C MET A 92 6.18 -11.04 28.30
N LEU A 93 6.32 -9.71 28.34
CA LEU A 93 5.46 -8.78 27.59
C LEU A 93 5.65 -8.99 26.06
N LYS A 94 6.91 -9.01 25.61
CA LYS A 94 7.27 -9.21 24.18
C LYS A 94 6.90 -10.59 23.64
N SER A 95 6.93 -11.64 24.45
CA SER A 95 6.48 -12.99 24.07
C SER A 95 4.96 -13.18 24.16
N GLY A 96 4.22 -12.25 24.79
CA GLY A 96 2.76 -12.28 24.86
C GLY A 96 2.21 -13.22 25.93
N LYS A 97 3.08 -13.67 26.84
CA LYS A 97 2.68 -14.44 28.02
C LYS A 97 2.02 -13.53 29.08
N THR A 98 2.35 -12.24 29.06
CA THR A 98 1.77 -11.17 29.89
C THR A 98 1.25 -10.05 29.00
N GLU A 99 0.11 -9.46 29.36
CA GLU A 99 -0.54 -8.38 28.59
C GLU A 99 -0.20 -6.99 29.13
N VAL A 100 -0.01 -6.87 30.45
CA VAL A 100 0.30 -5.60 31.12
C VAL A 100 1.36 -5.82 32.20
N VAL A 101 2.35 -4.93 32.27
CA VAL A 101 3.33 -4.88 33.37
C VAL A 101 3.16 -3.57 34.13
N VAL A 102 2.95 -3.63 35.45
CA VAL A 102 2.77 -2.46 36.32
C VAL A 102 3.97 -2.34 37.24
N ASN A 103 4.73 -1.25 37.13
CA ASN A 103 5.87 -0.96 38.01
C ASN A 103 5.48 0.05 39.09
N VAL A 104 5.64 -0.35 40.35
CA VAL A 104 5.31 0.42 41.55
C VAL A 104 6.61 0.79 42.29
N PRO A 105 7.11 2.04 42.13
CA PRO A 105 8.47 2.41 42.53
C PRO A 105 8.68 2.56 44.04
N CYS A 106 7.63 2.74 44.83
CA CYS A 106 7.72 2.90 46.29
C CYS A 106 6.47 2.35 46.98
N ASP A 107 6.59 2.03 48.26
CA ASP A 107 5.45 1.64 49.09
C ASP A 107 4.45 2.79 49.21
N ILE A 108 3.24 2.58 48.70
CA ILE A 108 2.17 3.57 48.63
C ILE A 108 1.37 3.59 49.95
N THR A 109 1.57 2.63 50.85
CA THR A 109 0.78 2.51 52.10
C THR A 109 1.32 3.36 53.26
N THR A 110 2.56 3.85 53.16
CA THR A 110 3.19 4.65 54.21
C THR A 110 2.72 6.12 54.21
N PRO A 111 2.54 6.75 55.40
CA PRO A 111 2.24 8.17 55.51
C PRO A 111 3.41 9.00 54.98
N TYR A 112 3.22 9.62 53.82
CA TYR A 112 4.27 10.33 53.12
C TYR A 112 4.54 11.69 53.81
N VAL A 113 5.56 11.77 54.65
CA VAL A 113 6.06 13.05 55.19
C VAL A 113 7.33 13.43 54.43
N LYS A 114 7.21 14.44 53.56
CA LYS A 114 8.27 15.12 52.79
C LYS A 114 9.03 14.26 51.77
N ALA A 115 8.57 14.27 50.52
CA ALA A 115 9.51 14.21 49.39
C ALA A 115 9.10 15.21 48.30
N SER A 116 10.11 15.86 47.71
CA SER A 116 9.97 16.90 46.69
C SER A 116 9.53 16.39 45.30
N ALA A 117 9.26 15.09 45.15
CA ALA A 117 8.88 14.47 43.89
C ALA A 117 7.70 13.51 44.10
N THR A 118 6.71 13.57 43.21
CA THR A 118 5.56 12.67 43.17
C THR A 118 5.96 11.36 42.45
N PRO A 119 5.98 10.20 43.13
CA PRO A 119 6.32 8.94 42.49
C PRO A 119 5.24 8.55 41.47
N ALA A 120 5.65 8.27 40.23
CA ALA A 120 4.74 7.88 39.15
C ALA A 120 4.71 6.33 39.00
N ILE A 121 3.51 5.74 39.10
CA ILE A 121 3.30 4.34 38.74
C ILE A 121 3.39 4.24 37.21
N THR A 122 4.25 3.34 36.71
CA THR A 122 4.42 3.15 35.27
C THR A 122 3.69 1.89 34.84
N VAL A 123 2.81 2.00 33.83
CA VAL A 123 2.11 0.87 33.22
C VAL A 123 2.67 0.67 31.82
N GLN A 124 3.23 -0.52 31.57
CA GLN A 124 3.83 -0.90 30.30
C GLN A 124 2.94 -1.91 29.57
N VAL A 125 2.73 -1.67 28.28
CA VAL A 125 1.96 -2.53 27.38
C VAL A 125 2.67 -2.64 26.04
N ASP A 126 2.46 -3.77 25.37
CA ASP A 126 2.93 -3.98 24.00
C ASP A 126 1.84 -3.49 23.03
N GLU A 127 2.07 -2.32 22.42
CA GLU A 127 1.13 -1.70 21.45
C GLU A 127 0.89 -2.55 20.20
N LEU A 128 1.79 -3.48 19.90
CA LEU A 128 1.67 -4.38 18.75
C LEU A 128 0.71 -5.56 19.02
N LYS A 129 0.25 -5.72 20.27
CA LYS A 129 -0.67 -6.77 20.69
C LYS A 129 -2.00 -6.18 21.16
N ASP A 130 -3.05 -6.98 21.08
CA ASP A 130 -4.43 -6.59 21.42
C ASP A 130 -4.65 -6.51 22.95
N SER A 131 -3.73 -5.86 23.68
CA SER A 131 -3.71 -5.73 25.15
C SER A 131 -4.45 -4.48 25.65
N ASN A 132 -5.06 -3.71 24.75
CA ASN A 132 -5.71 -2.44 25.09
C ASN A 132 -6.88 -2.58 26.08
N GLY A 133 -7.61 -3.71 26.05
CA GLY A 133 -8.66 -4.00 27.01
C GLY A 133 -8.11 -4.23 28.43
N ALA A 134 -7.04 -5.03 28.54
CA ALA A 134 -6.34 -5.29 29.79
C ALA A 134 -5.71 -4.01 30.37
N PHE A 135 -5.13 -3.16 29.52
CA PHE A 135 -4.57 -1.86 29.90
C PHE A 135 -5.61 -0.94 30.55
N LEU A 136 -6.75 -0.73 29.87
CA LEU A 136 -7.82 0.14 30.36
C LEU A 136 -8.37 -0.34 31.70
N ARG A 137 -8.53 -1.66 31.85
CA ARG A 137 -8.97 -2.30 33.10
C ARG A 137 -8.01 -2.03 34.25
N VAL A 138 -6.71 -2.28 34.04
CA VAL A 138 -5.65 -2.02 35.03
C VAL A 138 -5.62 -0.53 35.40
N CYS A 139 -5.71 0.39 34.44
CA CYS A 139 -5.73 1.82 34.71
C CYS A 139 -6.95 2.27 35.52
N ASN A 140 -8.13 1.68 35.28
CA ASN A 140 -9.34 1.99 36.05
C ASN A 140 -9.21 1.53 37.50
N LEU A 141 -8.72 0.32 37.75
CA LEU A 141 -8.47 -0.18 39.11
C LEU A 141 -7.43 0.65 39.85
N LEU A 142 -6.32 1.01 39.19
CA LEU A 142 -5.32 1.91 39.80
C LEU A 142 -5.90 3.28 40.14
N ARG A 143 -6.87 3.79 39.35
CA ARG A 143 -7.56 5.05 39.64
C ARG A 143 -8.47 4.93 40.87
N GLU A 144 -9.21 3.83 41.02
CA GLU A 144 -10.04 3.54 42.19
C GLU A 144 -9.18 3.41 43.46
N MET A 145 -8.07 2.68 43.37
CA MET A 145 -7.10 2.51 44.45
C MET A 145 -6.50 3.84 44.90
N ARG A 146 -6.16 4.73 43.96
CA ARG A 146 -5.69 6.08 44.27
C ARG A 146 -6.70 6.85 45.11
N LEU A 147 -7.98 6.76 44.77
CA LEU A 147 -9.05 7.46 45.51
C LEU A 147 -9.20 6.92 46.94
N GLN A 148 -9.19 5.60 47.12
CA GLN A 148 -9.27 4.97 48.45
C GLN A 148 -8.11 5.41 49.36
N ILE A 149 -6.89 5.44 48.82
CA ILE A 149 -5.71 5.91 49.56
C ILE A 149 -5.82 7.40 49.88
N SER A 150 -6.26 8.23 48.93
CA SER A 150 -6.46 9.66 49.15
C SER A 150 -7.50 9.92 50.23
N GLU A 151 -8.63 9.20 50.23
CA GLU A 151 -9.66 9.32 51.27
C GLU A 151 -9.10 8.95 52.65
N LYS A 152 -8.44 7.79 52.77
CA LYS A 152 -7.85 7.32 54.02
C LYS A 152 -6.81 8.31 54.59
N ARG A 153 -5.93 8.83 53.75
CA ARG A 153 -4.90 9.81 54.17
C ARG A 153 -5.51 11.13 54.61
N MET A 154 -6.59 11.59 53.96
CA MET A 154 -7.27 12.82 54.37
C MET A 154 -7.99 12.66 55.69
N THR A 155 -8.61 11.49 55.94
CA THR A 155 -9.20 11.17 57.25
C THR A 155 -8.15 11.04 58.34
N ASP A 156 -7.01 10.40 58.06
CA ASP A 156 -5.91 10.27 59.03
C ASP A 156 -5.27 11.64 59.36
N ALA A 157 -5.34 12.59 58.42
CA ALA A 157 -4.90 13.98 58.62
C ALA A 157 -5.96 14.89 59.28
N GLY A 158 -7.12 14.35 59.68
CA GLY A 158 -8.19 15.10 60.32
C GLY A 158 -8.94 16.08 59.39
N ILE A 159 -8.79 15.93 58.07
CA ILE A 159 -9.48 16.77 57.08
C ILE A 159 -10.83 16.11 56.77
N GLU A 160 -11.93 16.74 57.19
CA GLU A 160 -13.26 16.31 56.77
C GLU A 160 -13.42 16.54 55.26
N THR A 161 -13.75 15.49 54.51
CA THR A 161 -13.90 15.53 53.05
C THR A 161 -15.32 15.20 52.55
N PRO A 162 -16.36 15.98 52.93
CA PRO A 162 -17.73 15.77 52.44
C PRO A 162 -17.87 15.85 50.91
N TRP A 163 -16.90 16.45 50.21
CA TRP A 163 -16.84 16.61 48.76
C TRP A 163 -16.26 15.39 48.04
N LEU A 164 -15.43 14.56 48.70
CA LEU A 164 -14.90 13.31 48.12
C LEU A 164 -16.00 12.25 47.96
N LYS A 165 -16.91 12.14 48.93
CA LYS A 165 -18.12 11.29 48.83
C LYS A 165 -19.17 11.80 47.84
N ARG A 166 -19.07 13.08 47.44
CA ARG A 166 -19.98 13.73 46.47
C ARG A 166 -19.39 13.85 45.06
N LEU A 167 -18.15 13.40 44.85
CA LEU A 167 -17.58 13.24 43.52
C LEU A 167 -18.27 12.06 42.82
N HIS A 168 -19.42 12.33 42.21
CA HIS A 168 -19.91 11.51 41.11
C HIS A 168 -18.91 11.64 39.98
N PHE A 169 -18.02 10.64 39.86
CA PHE A 169 -17.11 10.56 38.74
C PHE A 169 -17.90 10.17 37.50
N ASN A 170 -18.37 11.17 36.77
CA ASN A 170 -18.63 10.99 35.34
C ASN A 170 -17.28 10.67 34.71
N SER A 171 -17.05 9.40 34.37
CA SER A 171 -15.94 8.99 33.52
C SER A 171 -16.17 9.62 32.14
N VAL A 172 -15.74 10.86 31.97
CA VAL A 172 -15.59 11.43 30.64
C VAL A 172 -14.38 10.72 30.04
N ASN A 173 -14.66 9.73 29.21
CA ASN A 173 -13.67 9.15 28.31
C ASN A 173 -13.02 10.32 27.55
N VAL A 174 -11.76 10.66 27.87
CA VAL A 174 -11.03 11.78 27.24
C VAL A 174 -10.86 11.52 25.74
N GLU A 175 -10.92 10.26 25.32
CA GLU A 175 -11.24 9.86 23.96
C GLU A 175 -12.65 9.28 23.92
N ASP A 176 -13.59 10.12 23.49
CA ASP A 176 -14.94 9.69 23.13
C ASP A 176 -14.85 8.42 22.25
N PRO A 177 -15.47 7.27 22.63
CA PRO A 177 -15.45 6.05 21.82
C PRO A 177 -15.84 6.30 20.36
N SER A 178 -16.69 7.31 20.16
CA SER A 178 -17.11 7.88 18.88
C SER A 178 -15.93 8.35 18.00
N ARG A 179 -14.92 8.98 18.62
CA ARG A 179 -13.72 9.50 17.95
C ARG A 179 -12.79 8.39 17.44
N ARG A 180 -12.65 7.26 18.16
CA ARG A 180 -11.80 6.13 17.71
C ARG A 180 -12.40 5.39 16.51
N THR A 181 -13.71 5.16 16.56
CA THR A 181 -14.52 4.68 15.44
C THR A 181 -14.42 5.60 14.22
N GLY A 182 -14.59 6.91 14.44
CA GLY A 182 -14.42 7.93 13.40
C GLY A 182 -13.00 7.96 12.85
N ALA A 183 -11.98 7.70 13.67
CA ALA A 183 -10.60 7.63 13.24
C ALA A 183 -10.35 6.45 12.28
N TRP A 184 -10.87 5.25 12.57
CA TRP A 184 -10.72 4.10 11.65
C TRP A 184 -11.39 4.35 10.30
N LEU A 185 -12.59 4.92 10.30
CA LEU A 185 -13.31 5.23 9.06
C LEU A 185 -12.66 6.38 8.30
N SER A 186 -12.10 7.37 8.99
CA SER A 186 -11.34 8.44 8.35
C SER A 186 -10.13 7.90 7.58
N LEU A 187 -9.58 6.75 7.99
CA LEU A 187 -8.47 6.07 7.32
C LEU A 187 -8.94 5.20 6.13
N THR A 188 -10.05 4.47 6.26
CA THR A 188 -10.48 3.50 5.23
C THR A 188 -11.38 4.10 4.14
N LEU A 189 -12.12 5.15 4.46
CA LEU A 189 -13.12 5.74 3.58
C LEU A 189 -12.47 6.44 2.36
N PRO A 190 -11.39 7.24 2.49
CA PRO A 190 -10.70 7.82 1.33
C PRO A 190 -10.17 6.77 0.35
N LEU A 191 -9.55 5.69 0.85
CA LEU A 191 -9.08 4.57 0.04
C LEU A 191 -10.22 3.96 -0.80
N THR A 192 -11.37 3.76 -0.17
CA THR A 192 -12.54 3.19 -0.83
C THR A 192 -13.15 4.17 -1.84
N LEU A 193 -13.25 5.45 -1.49
CA LEU A 193 -13.69 6.50 -2.42
C LEU A 193 -12.86 6.48 -3.71
N VAL A 194 -11.53 6.42 -3.57
CA VAL A 194 -10.62 6.34 -4.72
C VAL A 194 -10.86 5.08 -5.54
N LEU A 195 -10.95 3.90 -4.90
CA LEU A 195 -11.22 2.65 -5.60
C LEU A 195 -12.53 2.70 -6.40
N LEU A 196 -13.58 3.27 -5.83
CA LEU A 196 -14.91 3.36 -6.44
C LEU A 196 -14.98 4.39 -7.55
N ILE A 197 -14.36 5.56 -7.38
CA ILE A 197 -14.23 6.56 -8.44
C ILE A 197 -13.44 5.96 -9.61
N LEU A 198 -12.39 5.20 -9.30
CA LEU A 198 -11.54 4.55 -10.28
C LEU A 198 -12.31 3.51 -11.09
N THR A 199 -12.99 2.54 -10.46
CA THR A 199 -13.78 1.54 -11.18
C THR A 199 -14.98 2.15 -11.90
N GLY A 200 -15.65 3.13 -11.27
CA GLY A 200 -16.81 3.83 -11.81
C GLY A 200 -16.50 4.74 -13.00
N THR A 201 -15.25 5.17 -13.17
CA THR A 201 -14.81 5.95 -14.37
C THR A 201 -14.10 5.08 -15.41
N LEU A 202 -13.29 4.09 -14.98
CA LEU A 202 -12.53 3.24 -15.89
C LEU A 202 -13.42 2.40 -16.80
N PHE A 203 -14.41 1.68 -16.25
CA PHE A 203 -15.19 0.76 -17.09
C PHE A 203 -16.04 1.48 -18.14
N PRO A 204 -16.76 2.58 -17.81
CA PRO A 204 -17.44 3.38 -18.82
C PRO A 204 -16.46 3.98 -19.84
N ALA A 205 -15.28 4.45 -19.40
CA ALA A 205 -14.27 4.99 -20.32
C ALA A 205 -13.77 3.95 -21.33
N ILE A 206 -13.56 2.70 -20.88
CA ILE A 206 -13.17 1.58 -21.74
C ILE A 206 -14.29 1.25 -22.72
N ASP A 207 -15.52 1.13 -22.24
CA ASP A 207 -16.68 0.76 -23.06
C ASP A 207 -16.98 1.80 -24.16
N LEU A 208 -16.91 3.11 -23.85
CA LEU A 208 -17.22 4.16 -24.82
C LEU A 208 -16.38 4.13 -26.10
N ILE A 209 -15.15 3.60 -26.05
CA ILE A 209 -14.26 3.52 -27.21
C ILE A 209 -14.17 2.08 -27.73
N THR A 210 -13.98 1.11 -26.84
CA THR A 210 -13.86 -0.29 -27.27
C THR A 210 -15.19 -0.88 -27.69
N GLY A 211 -16.30 -0.49 -27.08
CA GLY A 211 -17.65 -0.92 -27.45
C GLY A 211 -18.04 -0.46 -28.85
N GLU A 212 -17.72 0.78 -29.24
CA GLU A 212 -17.95 1.24 -30.63
C GLU A 212 -17.04 0.53 -31.64
N ARG A 213 -15.82 0.18 -31.22
CA ARG A 213 -14.89 -0.60 -32.03
C ARG A 213 -15.40 -2.04 -32.23
N GLU A 214 -15.93 -2.67 -31.19
CA GLU A 214 -16.52 -4.01 -31.25
C GLU A 214 -17.81 -4.05 -32.08
N ARG A 215 -18.65 -3.00 -31.97
CA ARG A 215 -19.89 -2.87 -32.75
C ARG A 215 -19.64 -2.45 -34.21
N GLY A 216 -18.41 -2.08 -34.56
CA GLY A 216 -18.04 -1.62 -35.91
C GLY A 216 -18.62 -0.24 -36.26
N THR A 217 -19.07 0.55 -35.27
CA THR A 217 -19.68 1.86 -35.48
C THR A 217 -18.65 3.01 -35.49
N LEU A 218 -17.43 2.75 -35.01
CA LEU A 218 -16.34 3.73 -34.95
C LEU A 218 -16.03 4.40 -36.31
N PRO A 219 -15.95 3.68 -37.45
CA PRO A 219 -15.70 4.32 -38.74
C PRO A 219 -16.82 5.27 -39.18
N VAL A 220 -18.09 4.94 -38.87
CA VAL A 220 -19.25 5.80 -39.19
C VAL A 220 -19.14 7.14 -38.45
N LEU A 221 -18.68 7.11 -37.20
CA LEU A 221 -18.49 8.30 -36.38
C LEU A 221 -17.33 9.16 -36.89
N LEU A 222 -16.29 8.54 -37.45
CA LEU A 222 -15.13 9.24 -38.02
C LEU A 222 -15.36 9.84 -39.42
N VAL A 223 -16.36 9.35 -40.16
CA VAL A 223 -16.78 9.92 -41.45
C VAL A 223 -17.88 10.97 -41.28
N SER A 224 -18.52 11.03 -40.11
CA SER A 224 -19.48 12.08 -39.78
C SER A 224 -18.84 13.47 -39.82
N ALA A 225 -19.62 14.51 -40.17
CA ALA A 225 -19.16 15.89 -40.27
C ALA A 225 -18.96 16.56 -38.87
N ILE A 226 -18.33 15.84 -37.94
CA ILE A 226 -18.05 16.29 -36.57
C ILE A 226 -16.54 16.29 -36.37
N ARG A 227 -16.01 17.34 -35.73
CA ARG A 227 -14.58 17.38 -35.39
C ARG A 227 -14.23 16.27 -34.40
N ARG A 228 -13.07 15.63 -34.60
CA ARG A 228 -12.57 14.55 -33.73
C ARG A 228 -12.41 14.98 -32.27
N GLU A 229 -11.92 16.18 -32.05
CA GLU A 229 -11.86 16.81 -30.73
C GLU A 229 -13.22 16.82 -30.05
N SER A 230 -14.28 17.22 -30.77
CA SER A 230 -15.65 17.28 -30.24
C SER A 230 -16.16 15.91 -29.81
N ILE A 231 -15.77 14.83 -30.52
CA ILE A 231 -16.09 13.45 -30.16
C ILE A 231 -15.42 13.07 -28.83
N VAL A 232 -14.11 13.35 -28.71
CA VAL A 232 -13.35 12.98 -27.49
C VAL A 232 -13.85 13.76 -26.28
N TYR A 233 -14.07 15.06 -26.41
CA TYR A 233 -14.64 15.88 -25.33
C TYR A 233 -16.05 15.40 -24.92
N GLY A 234 -16.89 15.05 -25.89
CA GLY A 234 -18.21 14.49 -25.62
C GLY A 234 -18.13 13.21 -24.80
N LYS A 235 -17.24 12.27 -25.16
CA LYS A 235 -17.02 11.02 -24.42
C LYS A 235 -16.43 11.25 -23.03
N LEU A 236 -15.46 12.16 -22.90
CA LEU A 236 -14.87 12.50 -21.61
C LEU A 236 -15.93 13.09 -20.65
N LEU A 237 -16.85 13.91 -21.15
CA LEU A 237 -17.97 14.45 -20.36
C LEU A 237 -18.93 13.36 -19.88
N VAL A 238 -19.14 12.30 -20.66
CA VAL A 238 -19.96 11.15 -20.23
C VAL A 238 -19.28 10.44 -19.06
N VAL A 239 -18.00 10.11 -19.19
CA VAL A 239 -17.22 9.47 -18.11
C VAL A 239 -17.23 10.34 -16.85
N PHE A 240 -17.05 11.65 -17.02
CA PHE A 240 -17.07 12.60 -15.91
C PHE A 240 -18.43 12.63 -15.20
N SER A 241 -19.52 12.65 -15.97
CA SER A 241 -20.89 12.65 -15.44
C SER A 241 -21.20 11.35 -14.68
N ILE A 242 -20.80 10.19 -15.23
CA ILE A 242 -20.97 8.90 -14.56
C ILE A 242 -20.14 8.83 -13.28
N GLY A 243 -18.92 9.35 -13.30
CA GLY A 243 -18.08 9.47 -12.11
C GLY A 243 -18.74 10.33 -11.02
N LEU A 244 -19.33 11.47 -11.37
CA LEU A 244 -20.06 12.32 -10.44
C LEU A 244 -21.27 11.59 -9.83
N VAL A 245 -22.06 10.90 -10.66
CA VAL A 245 -23.19 10.09 -10.19
C VAL A 245 -22.70 9.01 -9.22
N THR A 246 -21.59 8.36 -9.52
CA THR A 246 -20.97 7.33 -8.66
C THR A 246 -20.61 7.91 -7.29
N VAL A 247 -19.99 9.09 -7.24
CA VAL A 247 -19.63 9.77 -5.98
C VAL A 247 -20.88 10.16 -5.19
N VAL A 248 -21.88 10.75 -5.83
CA VAL A 248 -23.12 11.14 -5.15
C VAL A 248 -23.84 9.94 -4.56
N LEU A 249 -23.98 8.85 -5.33
CA LEU A 249 -24.58 7.61 -4.84
C LEU A 249 -23.82 7.05 -3.64
N LEU A 250 -22.49 7.04 -3.70
CA LEU A 250 -21.64 6.55 -2.63
C LEU A 250 -21.79 7.35 -1.34
N LEU A 251 -21.75 8.67 -1.43
CA LEU A 251 -21.91 9.53 -0.26
C LEU A 251 -23.32 9.43 0.31
N THR A 252 -24.33 9.31 -0.54
CA THR A 252 -25.72 9.07 -0.12
C THR A 252 -25.85 7.73 0.60
N SER A 253 -25.26 6.67 0.06
CA SER A 253 -25.23 5.33 0.68
C SER A 253 -24.55 5.36 2.05
N LEU A 254 -23.44 6.08 2.17
CA LEU A 254 -22.75 6.28 3.43
C LEU A 254 -23.61 7.05 4.44
N ILE A 255 -24.22 8.18 4.05
CA ILE A 255 -25.09 8.97 4.93
C ILE A 255 -26.31 8.15 5.38
N LEU A 256 -26.91 7.35 4.49
CA LEU A 256 -28.01 6.46 4.81
C LEU A 256 -27.58 5.34 5.79
N MET A 257 -26.40 4.76 5.58
CA MET A 257 -25.82 3.78 6.50
C MET A 257 -25.56 4.40 7.88
N LEU A 258 -25.03 5.63 7.93
CA LEU A 258 -24.78 6.37 9.16
C LEU A 258 -26.09 6.61 9.92
N SER A 259 -27.12 7.14 9.25
CA SER A 259 -28.42 7.43 9.87
C SER A 259 -29.12 6.18 10.41
N THR A 260 -29.10 5.06 9.66
CA THR A 260 -29.67 3.77 10.11
C THR A 260 -28.86 3.08 11.21
N SER A 261 -27.57 3.37 11.30
CA SER A 261 -26.72 2.88 12.40
C SER A 261 -26.95 3.68 13.67
N LEU A 262 -27.15 5.00 13.57
CA LEU A 262 -27.44 5.89 14.70
C LEU A 262 -28.79 5.58 15.36
N SER A 263 -29.82 5.24 14.59
CA SER A 263 -31.14 4.88 15.16
C SER A 263 -31.15 3.56 15.94
N LYS A 264 -30.14 2.69 15.76
CA LYS A 264 -29.97 1.46 16.53
C LYS A 264 -29.13 1.63 17.81
N ILE A 265 -28.64 2.85 18.07
CA ILE A 265 -27.87 3.19 19.28
C ILE A 265 -28.79 3.49 20.47
N GLU A 266 -30.01 3.97 20.23
CA GLU A 266 -30.97 4.27 21.30
C GLU A 266 -31.34 3.04 22.16
N ASP A 267 -31.21 1.82 21.62
CA ASP A 267 -31.50 0.57 22.33
C ASP A 267 -30.33 0.04 23.19
N GLY A 268 -29.25 0.80 23.38
CA GLY A 268 -28.13 0.43 24.25
C GLY A 268 -27.28 -0.76 23.77
N SER A 269 -27.61 -1.34 22.62
CA SER A 269 -26.87 -2.44 22.01
C SER A 269 -25.66 -1.94 21.21
N GLY A 270 -24.61 -1.47 21.91
CA GLY A 270 -23.21 -1.46 21.42
C GLY A 270 -22.95 -1.00 19.98
N ALA A 271 -23.80 -0.15 19.40
CA ALA A 271 -23.69 0.27 18.03
C ALA A 271 -22.69 1.43 17.97
N PHE A 272 -21.67 1.22 17.15
CA PHE A 272 -20.57 2.10 16.79
C PHE A 272 -21.06 3.56 16.66
N VAL A 273 -20.66 4.45 17.58
CA VAL A 273 -20.98 5.88 17.46
C VAL A 273 -20.16 6.46 16.30
N LEU A 274 -20.78 6.54 15.14
CA LEU A 274 -20.19 7.10 13.94
C LEU A 274 -20.26 8.63 14.01
N SER A 275 -19.31 9.28 14.69
CA SER A 275 -19.26 10.74 14.78
C SER A 275 -18.62 11.41 13.54
N LEU A 276 -19.04 11.02 12.34
CA LEU A 276 -18.68 11.76 11.12
C LEU A 276 -19.72 12.86 10.88
N SER A 277 -19.28 14.11 10.91
CA SER A 277 -20.15 15.25 10.59
C SER A 277 -20.60 15.17 9.12
N PRO A 278 -21.92 15.24 8.81
CA PRO A 278 -22.41 15.32 7.44
C PRO A 278 -21.75 16.45 6.63
N THR A 279 -21.41 17.56 7.29
CA THR A 279 -20.68 18.68 6.70
C THR A 279 -19.30 18.25 6.20
N ASN A 280 -18.55 17.47 6.98
CA ASN A 280 -17.22 17.01 6.60
C ASN A 280 -17.29 16.06 5.40
N ILE A 281 -18.30 15.18 5.37
CA ILE A 281 -18.55 14.30 4.23
C ILE A 281 -18.82 15.14 2.97
N PHE A 282 -19.67 16.16 3.07
CA PHE A 282 -19.98 17.05 1.95
C PHE A 282 -18.74 17.81 1.44
N LEU A 283 -17.86 18.26 2.34
CA LEU A 283 -16.61 18.94 1.97
C LEU A 283 -15.62 18.06 1.20
N THR A 284 -15.78 16.73 1.20
CA THR A 284 -14.96 15.83 0.36
C THR A 284 -15.41 15.79 -1.11
N VAL A 285 -16.65 16.19 -1.41
CA VAL A 285 -17.25 16.13 -2.76
C VAL A 285 -16.43 16.90 -3.80
N PRO A 286 -16.01 18.17 -3.57
CA PRO A 286 -15.24 18.92 -4.55
C PRO A 286 -13.90 18.28 -4.91
N LEU A 287 -13.26 17.59 -3.96
CA LEU A 287 -11.99 16.90 -4.19
C LEU A 287 -12.12 15.68 -5.11
N ALA A 288 -13.33 15.14 -5.27
CA ALA A 288 -13.58 14.03 -6.19
C ALA A 288 -13.57 14.48 -7.66
N PHE A 289 -13.89 15.74 -7.97
CA PHE A 289 -13.94 16.28 -9.35
C PHE A 289 -12.62 16.09 -10.10
N PRO A 290 -11.46 16.59 -9.59
CA PRO A 290 -10.20 16.41 -10.30
C PRO A 290 -9.77 14.93 -10.37
N LEU A 291 -10.17 14.11 -9.40
CA LEU A 291 -9.87 12.68 -9.40
C LEU A 291 -10.67 11.93 -10.49
N ILE A 292 -11.96 12.25 -10.65
CA ILE A 292 -12.80 11.74 -11.73
C ILE A 292 -12.21 12.12 -13.09
N LEU A 293 -11.78 13.38 -13.25
CA LEU A 293 -11.16 13.85 -14.49
C LEU A 293 -9.87 13.09 -14.79
N LEU A 294 -9.00 12.92 -13.80
CA LEU A 294 -7.74 12.18 -13.94
C LEU A 294 -8.00 10.73 -14.33
N PHE A 295 -8.86 10.04 -13.60
CA PHE A 295 -9.13 8.62 -13.82
C PHE A 295 -9.88 8.35 -15.12
N GLY A 296 -10.87 9.19 -15.44
CA GLY A 296 -11.56 9.13 -16.72
C GLY A 296 -10.63 9.36 -17.91
N SER A 297 -9.71 10.33 -17.82
CA SER A 297 -8.75 10.62 -18.88
C SER A 297 -7.77 9.46 -19.11
N ILE A 298 -7.29 8.84 -18.03
CA ILE A 298 -6.42 7.65 -18.12
C ILE A 298 -7.19 6.46 -18.70
N GLY A 299 -8.44 6.24 -18.28
CA GLY A 299 -9.29 5.18 -18.83
C GLY A 299 -9.52 5.33 -20.33
N VAL A 300 -9.82 6.56 -20.77
CA VAL A 300 -9.95 6.91 -22.19
C VAL A 300 -8.63 6.66 -22.94
N TRP A 301 -7.50 7.05 -22.35
CA TRP A 301 -6.17 6.78 -22.93
C TRP A 301 -5.88 5.28 -23.08
N ILE A 302 -6.17 4.47 -22.07
CA ILE A 302 -6.01 3.00 -22.11
C ILE A 302 -6.91 2.39 -23.18
N SER A 303 -8.16 2.83 -23.25
CA SER A 303 -9.16 2.32 -24.20
C SER A 303 -8.75 2.55 -25.66
N ALA A 304 -8.02 3.62 -25.96
CA ALA A 304 -7.51 3.91 -27.29
C ALA A 304 -6.66 2.75 -27.84
N TYR A 305 -5.87 2.10 -26.97
CA TYR A 305 -5.00 0.98 -27.33
C TYR A 305 -5.66 -0.39 -27.28
N ALA A 306 -6.79 -0.52 -26.60
CA ALA A 306 -7.49 -1.79 -26.38
C ALA A 306 -8.36 -2.19 -27.58
N ARG A 307 -8.29 -3.44 -28.03
CA ARG A 307 -9.12 -3.92 -29.15
C ARG A 307 -10.52 -4.28 -28.72
N ASN A 308 -10.66 -4.78 -27.50
CA ASN A 308 -11.90 -5.23 -26.91
C ASN A 308 -11.95 -4.83 -25.44
N PHE A 309 -13.15 -4.90 -24.85
CA PHE A 309 -13.37 -4.54 -23.46
C PHE A 309 -12.44 -5.32 -22.51
N GLN A 310 -12.23 -6.62 -22.76
CA GLN A 310 -11.35 -7.45 -21.92
C GLN A 310 -9.87 -7.02 -21.99
N GLN A 311 -9.38 -6.53 -23.14
CA GLN A 311 -8.03 -5.95 -23.24
C GLN A 311 -7.93 -4.63 -22.48
N GLY A 312 -8.95 -3.77 -22.60
CA GLY A 312 -8.98 -2.50 -21.87
C GLY A 312 -8.93 -2.74 -20.38
N GLN A 313 -9.73 -3.71 -19.90
CA GLN A 313 -9.70 -4.14 -18.52
C GLN A 313 -8.32 -4.70 -18.11
N GLY A 314 -7.74 -5.60 -18.91
CA GLY A 314 -6.40 -6.15 -18.62
C GLY A 314 -5.31 -5.09 -18.55
N TYR A 315 -5.32 -4.11 -19.47
CA TYR A 315 -4.38 -2.99 -19.46
C TYR A 315 -4.60 -2.01 -18.31
N SER A 316 -5.80 -1.98 -17.73
CA SER A 316 -6.10 -1.15 -16.56
C SER A 316 -5.59 -1.72 -15.23
N ILE A 317 -5.16 -2.99 -15.16
CA ILE A 317 -4.71 -3.61 -13.91
C ILE A 317 -3.47 -2.93 -13.30
N PRO A 318 -2.37 -2.66 -14.03
CA PRO A 318 -1.22 -1.96 -13.45
C PRO A 318 -1.57 -0.54 -12.98
N TYR A 319 -2.52 0.08 -13.68
CA TYR A 319 -3.04 1.39 -13.32
C TYR A 319 -3.88 1.35 -12.04
N LEU A 320 -4.74 0.33 -11.88
CA LEU A 320 -5.48 0.06 -10.65
C LEU A 320 -4.53 -0.14 -9.46
N MET A 321 -3.46 -0.91 -9.65
CA MET A 321 -2.44 -1.12 -8.62
C MET A 321 -1.72 0.19 -8.25
N ALA A 322 -1.34 0.99 -9.24
CA ALA A 322 -0.69 2.27 -9.00
C ALA A 322 -1.60 3.25 -8.22
N ALA A 323 -2.88 3.34 -8.58
CA ALA A 323 -3.84 4.18 -7.88
C ALA A 323 -4.07 3.70 -6.43
N MET A 324 -4.21 2.40 -6.21
CA MET A 324 -4.34 1.81 -4.87
C MET A 324 -3.11 2.07 -4.01
N PHE A 325 -1.94 1.91 -4.60
CA PHE A 325 -0.68 2.20 -3.95
C PHE A 325 -0.57 3.68 -3.53
N LEU A 326 -0.92 4.62 -4.41
CA LEU A 326 -0.91 6.05 -4.08
C LEU A 326 -1.96 6.42 -3.02
N SER A 327 -3.12 5.75 -3.01
CA SER A 327 -4.16 5.99 -2.00
C SER A 327 -3.82 5.41 -0.62
N ALA A 328 -2.96 4.39 -0.55
CA ALA A 328 -2.55 3.76 0.71
C ALA A 328 -1.81 4.72 1.65
N VAL A 329 -1.34 5.87 1.14
CA VAL A 329 -0.76 6.95 1.95
C VAL A 329 -1.70 7.43 3.07
N SER A 330 -3.02 7.38 2.83
CA SER A 330 -4.04 7.74 3.83
C SER A 330 -4.06 6.85 5.06
N LEU A 331 -3.47 5.65 4.99
CA LEU A 331 -3.36 4.74 6.13
C LEU A 331 -2.32 5.22 7.15
N PHE A 332 -1.41 6.12 6.76
CA PHE A 332 -0.40 6.68 7.66
C PHE A 332 -0.93 7.89 8.44
N PRO A 333 -0.40 8.15 9.65
CA PRO A 333 -0.77 9.32 10.42
C PRO A 333 -0.40 10.62 9.67
N VAL A 334 -1.42 11.38 9.27
CA VAL A 334 -1.28 12.59 8.43
C VAL A 334 -0.33 13.65 9.01
N LYS A 335 -0.27 13.78 10.34
CA LYS A 335 0.56 14.80 11.04
C LYS A 335 2.06 14.67 10.77
N HIS A 336 2.53 13.51 10.31
CA HIS A 336 3.93 13.28 10.00
C HIS A 336 4.24 13.36 8.50
N LEU A 337 3.25 13.65 7.65
CA LEU A 337 3.46 13.71 6.20
C LEU A 337 4.03 15.08 5.78
N PRO A 338 4.98 15.11 4.84
CA PRO A 338 5.58 16.34 4.36
C PRO A 338 4.61 17.10 3.45
N ALA A 339 4.74 18.42 3.39
CA ALA A 339 3.88 19.27 2.57
C ALA A 339 3.89 18.90 1.06
N ALA A 340 4.95 18.25 0.58
CA ALA A 340 5.06 17.76 -0.79
C ALA A 340 3.95 16.75 -1.17
N ILE A 341 3.36 16.04 -0.20
CA ILE A 341 2.32 15.04 -0.48
C ILE A 341 1.06 15.67 -1.08
N TYR A 342 0.78 16.94 -0.79
CA TYR A 342 -0.37 17.68 -1.33
C TYR A 342 -0.26 17.99 -2.84
N ILE A 343 0.90 17.72 -3.45
CA ILE A 343 1.12 17.85 -4.89
C ILE A 343 1.07 16.49 -5.58
N VAL A 344 1.31 15.37 -4.88
CA VAL A 344 1.32 14.04 -5.49
C VAL A 344 -0.12 13.62 -5.81
N PRO A 345 -0.49 13.36 -7.09
CA PRO A 345 -1.87 13.06 -7.46
C PRO A 345 -2.36 11.76 -6.81
N VAL A 346 -3.67 11.66 -6.57
CA VAL A 346 -4.32 10.57 -5.81
C VAL A 346 -3.99 10.60 -4.32
N SER A 347 -2.70 10.62 -3.95
CA SER A 347 -2.26 10.70 -2.55
C SER A 347 -2.72 12.01 -1.90
N ASN A 348 -2.57 13.13 -2.58
CA ASN A 348 -3.02 14.45 -2.10
C ASN A 348 -4.52 14.47 -1.75
N VAL A 349 -5.37 13.95 -2.65
CA VAL A 349 -6.81 13.84 -2.47
C VAL A 349 -7.13 12.93 -1.29
N CYS A 350 -6.46 11.78 -1.17
CA CYS A 350 -6.69 10.84 -0.07
C CYS A 350 -6.33 11.44 1.30
N VAL A 351 -5.17 12.08 1.40
CA VAL A 351 -4.70 12.73 2.64
C VAL A 351 -5.64 13.87 3.02
N CYS A 352 -5.99 14.74 2.07
CA CYS A 352 -6.89 15.86 2.32
C CYS A 352 -8.31 15.40 2.72
N MET A 353 -8.84 14.34 2.08
CA MET A 353 -10.10 13.71 2.50
C MET A 353 -10.01 13.16 3.94
N THR A 354 -8.88 12.54 4.30
CA THR A 354 -8.65 12.03 5.67
C THR A 354 -8.71 13.15 6.70
N GLU A 355 -8.04 14.28 6.45
CA GLU A 355 -8.04 15.46 7.33
C GLU A 355 -9.44 16.07 7.50
N ILE A 356 -10.17 16.23 6.38
CA ILE A 356 -11.54 16.75 6.39
C ILE A 356 -12.45 15.84 7.22
N LEU A 357 -12.38 14.53 7.02
CA LEU A 357 -13.21 13.56 7.76
C LEU A 357 -12.90 13.56 9.26
N ARG A 358 -11.65 13.83 9.65
CA ARG A 358 -11.24 14.00 11.06
C ARG A 358 -11.66 15.33 11.66
N GLY A 359 -12.07 16.31 10.84
CA GLY A 359 -12.40 17.67 11.26
C GLY A 359 -11.17 18.57 11.44
N GLU A 360 -9.98 18.14 11.01
CA GLU A 360 -8.73 18.92 11.03
C GLU A 360 -8.56 19.66 9.68
N ILE A 361 -9.50 20.53 9.31
CA ILE A 361 -9.53 21.14 7.96
C ILE A 361 -8.45 22.20 7.79
N ASN A 362 -7.49 21.95 6.90
CA ASN A 362 -6.54 22.95 6.42
C ASN A 362 -6.93 23.46 5.02
N TRP A 363 -7.48 24.67 4.94
CA TRP A 363 -7.95 25.26 3.67
C TRP A 363 -6.83 25.45 2.63
N THR A 364 -5.60 25.71 3.07
CA THR A 364 -4.45 25.82 2.16
C THR A 364 -4.15 24.47 1.51
N ALA A 365 -4.18 23.39 2.30
CA ALA A 365 -3.99 22.03 1.79
C ALA A 365 -5.11 21.62 0.83
N VAL A 366 -6.37 21.98 1.13
CA VAL A 366 -7.52 21.76 0.25
C VAL A 366 -7.32 22.46 -1.10
N LEU A 367 -6.93 23.74 -1.08
CA LEU A 367 -6.71 24.53 -2.29
C LEU A 367 -5.56 23.96 -3.14
N VAL A 368 -4.41 23.67 -2.52
CA VAL A 368 -3.24 23.09 -3.21
C VAL A 368 -3.60 21.73 -3.81
N THR A 369 -4.33 20.89 -3.07
CA THR A 369 -4.79 19.57 -3.54
C THR A 369 -5.73 19.70 -4.73
N PHE A 370 -6.70 20.61 -4.66
CA PHE A 370 -7.67 20.81 -5.74
C PHE A 370 -6.99 21.33 -7.01
N VAL A 371 -6.13 22.36 -6.89
CA VAL A 371 -5.43 22.97 -8.01
C VAL A 371 -4.45 21.98 -8.65
N SER A 372 -3.59 21.34 -7.85
CA SER A 372 -2.62 20.37 -8.36
C SER A 372 -3.31 19.21 -9.08
N SER A 373 -4.31 18.59 -8.46
CA SER A 373 -5.06 17.48 -9.06
C SER A 373 -5.80 17.89 -10.32
N SER A 374 -6.36 19.11 -10.36
CA SER A 374 -7.01 19.66 -11.56
C SER A 374 -6.00 19.85 -12.68
N CYS A 375 -4.80 20.37 -12.38
CA CYS A 375 -3.71 20.50 -13.35
C CYS A 375 -3.28 19.15 -13.93
N TYR A 376 -3.12 18.11 -13.09
CA TYR A 376 -2.82 16.76 -13.56
C TYR A 376 -3.95 16.19 -14.42
N GLY A 377 -5.20 16.30 -13.98
CA GLY A 377 -6.36 15.83 -14.74
C GLY A 377 -6.47 16.51 -16.11
N LEU A 378 -6.30 17.83 -16.16
CA LEU A 378 -6.31 18.59 -17.42
C LEU A 378 -5.14 18.21 -18.33
N TYR A 379 -3.92 18.06 -17.78
CA TYR A 379 -2.75 17.67 -18.54
C TYR A 379 -2.93 16.28 -19.18
N VAL A 380 -3.38 15.29 -18.40
CA VAL A 380 -3.62 13.93 -18.91
C VAL A 380 -4.78 13.91 -19.91
N SER A 381 -5.82 14.71 -19.69
CA SER A 381 -6.94 14.83 -20.65
C SER A 381 -6.46 15.33 -22.00
N ARG A 382 -5.54 16.31 -22.05
CA ARG A 382 -4.95 16.81 -23.30
C ARG A 382 -4.17 15.71 -24.03
N ILE A 383 -3.34 14.95 -23.31
CA ILE A 383 -2.60 13.82 -23.88
C ILE A 383 -3.57 12.77 -24.45
N ALA A 384 -4.65 12.45 -23.74
CA ALA A 384 -5.65 11.50 -24.21
C ALA A 384 -6.34 11.99 -25.49
N ILE A 385 -6.66 13.28 -25.58
CA ILE A 385 -7.25 13.93 -26.76
C ILE A 385 -6.30 13.90 -27.96
N ASP A 386 -5.05 14.31 -27.77
CA ASP A 386 -4.04 14.33 -28.84
C ASP A 386 -3.80 12.92 -29.38
N LEU A 387 -3.83 11.91 -28.52
CA LEU A 387 -3.66 10.52 -28.91
C LEU A 387 -4.85 9.98 -29.72
N LEU A 388 -6.08 10.28 -29.28
CA LEU A 388 -7.29 9.84 -29.96
C LEU A 388 -7.55 10.60 -31.26
N SER A 389 -6.93 11.75 -31.45
CA SER A 389 -7.02 12.51 -32.70
C SER A 389 -6.17 11.89 -33.83
N LYS A 390 -5.19 11.03 -33.49
CA LYS A 390 -4.33 10.34 -34.46
C LYS A 390 -5.06 9.16 -35.11
N GLU A 391 -4.94 9.00 -36.43
CA GLU A 391 -5.65 7.95 -37.18
C GLU A 391 -5.09 6.56 -36.92
N GLU A 392 -3.77 6.44 -36.78
CA GLU A 392 -3.11 5.15 -36.57
C GLU A 392 -3.56 4.44 -35.29
N THR A 393 -3.89 5.20 -34.24
CA THR A 393 -4.36 4.69 -32.95
C THR A 393 -5.83 4.25 -33.00
N LEU A 394 -6.66 4.96 -33.76
CA LEU A 394 -8.06 4.61 -33.97
C LEU A 394 -8.23 3.40 -34.90
N PHE A 395 -7.48 3.38 -36.00
CA PHE A 395 -7.72 2.46 -37.11
C PHE A 395 -6.99 1.15 -37.04
N LYS A 396 -5.81 1.03 -36.39
CA LYS A 396 -4.93 -0.17 -36.36
C LYS A 396 -5.41 -1.30 -37.28
N ILE A 397 -5.36 -1.05 -38.59
CA ILE A 397 -5.78 -2.01 -39.61
C ILE A 397 -4.71 -3.09 -39.56
N GLN A 398 -5.04 -4.28 -39.07
CA GLN A 398 -4.16 -5.41 -39.30
C GLN A 398 -4.44 -5.96 -40.70
N VAL A 399 -3.47 -5.70 -41.57
CA VAL A 399 -3.02 -6.65 -42.59
C VAL A 399 -2.98 -8.05 -41.94
N SER A 400 -3.71 -8.98 -42.55
CA SER A 400 -3.89 -10.42 -42.26
C SER A 400 -3.15 -11.04 -41.05
N PRO A 401 -3.83 -11.82 -40.19
CA PRO A 401 -3.25 -12.42 -38.99
C PRO A 401 -2.35 -13.60 -39.33
N ALA A 402 -1.07 -13.34 -39.58
CA ALA A 402 -0.05 -14.37 -39.44
C ALA A 402 0.16 -14.64 -37.94
N ARG A 403 -0.70 -15.46 -37.32
CA ARG A 403 -0.46 -16.29 -36.12
C ARG A 403 0.46 -15.69 -35.02
N ARG A 404 0.37 -14.40 -34.70
CA ARG A 404 1.17 -13.78 -33.64
C ARG A 404 0.48 -14.00 -32.30
N LYS A 405 1.05 -14.85 -31.45
CA LYS A 405 0.63 -15.03 -30.05
C LYS A 405 0.65 -13.65 -29.34
N ASP A 406 -0.44 -13.30 -28.67
CA ASP A 406 -0.61 -12.03 -27.95
C ASP A 406 0.16 -12.07 -26.61
N TYR A 407 1.49 -11.97 -26.70
CA TYR A 407 2.39 -12.12 -25.55
C TYR A 407 2.15 -11.07 -24.47
N ASP A 408 1.68 -9.87 -24.81
CA ASP A 408 1.33 -8.82 -23.85
C ASP A 408 0.27 -9.27 -22.85
N ARG A 409 -0.83 -9.86 -23.35
CA ARG A 409 -1.89 -10.41 -22.49
C ARG A 409 -1.35 -11.52 -21.60
N ILE A 410 -0.54 -12.41 -22.17
CA ILE A 410 0.03 -13.55 -21.47
C ILE A 410 0.96 -13.07 -20.34
N VAL A 411 1.80 -12.07 -20.60
CA VAL A 411 2.70 -11.46 -19.61
C VAL A 411 1.91 -10.75 -18.51
N ALA A 412 0.86 -10.00 -18.87
CA ALA A 412 0.00 -9.35 -17.89
C ALA A 412 -0.70 -10.37 -16.97
N ILE A 413 -1.20 -11.48 -17.53
CA ILE A 413 -1.81 -12.58 -16.76
C ILE A 413 -0.77 -13.25 -15.86
N LEU A 414 0.41 -13.59 -16.38
CA LEU A 414 1.49 -14.18 -15.58
C LEU A 414 1.84 -13.27 -14.39
N TYR A 415 2.09 -11.99 -14.66
CA TYR A 415 2.43 -11.03 -13.62
C TYR A 415 1.32 -10.92 -12.58
N ALA A 416 0.05 -10.77 -12.99
CA ALA A 416 -1.07 -10.65 -12.08
C ALA A 416 -1.28 -11.92 -11.24
N CYS A 417 -1.24 -13.11 -11.86
CA CYS A 417 -1.40 -14.38 -11.15
C CYS A 417 -0.25 -14.61 -10.16
N THR A 418 1.00 -14.38 -10.57
CA THR A 418 2.17 -14.53 -9.67
C THR A 418 2.11 -13.50 -8.54
N PHE A 419 1.71 -12.27 -8.81
CA PHE A 419 1.55 -11.22 -7.81
C PHE A 419 0.48 -11.57 -6.77
N ILE A 420 -0.70 -12.01 -7.21
CA ILE A 420 -1.80 -12.45 -6.33
C ILE A 420 -1.35 -13.67 -5.51
N ALA A 421 -0.75 -14.67 -6.15
CA ALA A 421 -0.27 -15.87 -5.47
C ALA A 421 0.81 -15.53 -4.43
N MET A 422 1.72 -14.59 -4.73
CA MET A 422 2.71 -14.13 -3.75
C MET A 422 2.03 -13.44 -2.57
N PHE A 423 1.02 -12.60 -2.81
CA PHE A 423 0.30 -11.89 -1.76
C PHE A 423 -0.47 -12.82 -0.83
N TYR A 424 -1.15 -13.85 -1.36
CA TYR A 424 -1.95 -14.76 -0.54
C TYR A 424 -1.14 -15.97 -0.10
N ILE A 425 -0.66 -16.77 -1.05
CA ILE A 425 0.05 -18.03 -0.76
C ILE A 425 1.42 -17.75 -0.16
N GLY A 426 2.16 -16.81 -0.75
CA GLY A 426 3.51 -16.48 -0.30
C GLY A 426 3.55 -15.87 1.10
N GLN A 427 2.63 -14.96 1.43
CA GLN A 427 2.52 -14.40 2.78
C GLN A 427 2.12 -15.45 3.81
N ILE A 428 1.13 -16.30 3.51
CA ILE A 428 0.75 -17.40 4.39
C ILE A 428 1.95 -18.31 4.66
N ALA A 429 2.70 -18.70 3.62
CA ALA A 429 3.89 -19.54 3.78
C ALA A 429 4.95 -18.88 4.67
N GLN A 430 5.20 -17.59 4.50
CA GLN A 430 6.18 -16.83 5.31
C GLN A 430 5.73 -16.60 6.76
N VAL A 431 4.42 -16.55 7.02
CA VAL A 431 3.88 -16.51 8.39
C VAL A 431 4.07 -17.85 9.10
N LEU A 432 3.95 -18.98 8.38
CA LEU A 432 4.20 -20.32 8.95
C LEU A 432 5.68 -20.52 9.30
N ASP A 433 6.57 -20.19 8.35
CA ASP A 433 8.01 -20.17 8.57
C ASP A 433 8.64 -19.12 7.66
N LYS A 434 9.36 -18.14 8.23
CA LYS A 434 9.91 -17.01 7.47
C LYS A 434 10.90 -17.45 6.40
N VAL A 435 11.80 -18.38 6.72
CA VAL A 435 12.90 -18.75 5.83
C VAL A 435 12.45 -19.79 4.82
N TYR A 436 11.84 -20.88 5.29
CA TYR A 436 11.32 -21.92 4.40
C TYR A 436 10.16 -21.39 3.55
N GLY A 437 9.27 -20.59 4.12
CA GLY A 437 8.18 -19.95 3.39
C GLY A 437 8.67 -19.02 2.28
N MET A 438 9.76 -18.28 2.51
CA MET A 438 10.40 -17.46 1.47
C MET A 438 10.96 -18.33 0.34
N ILE A 439 11.68 -19.41 0.67
CA ILE A 439 12.23 -20.34 -0.34
C ILE A 439 11.09 -20.97 -1.16
N MET A 440 10.04 -21.46 -0.50
CA MET A 440 8.88 -22.06 -1.17
C MET A 440 8.18 -21.06 -2.10
N THR A 441 8.02 -19.81 -1.65
CA THR A 441 7.44 -18.74 -2.47
C THR A 441 8.29 -18.50 -3.73
N GLN A 442 9.61 -18.37 -3.58
CA GLN A 442 10.51 -18.13 -4.70
C GLN A 442 10.47 -19.29 -5.72
N LEU A 443 10.47 -20.53 -5.27
CA LEU A 443 10.44 -21.69 -6.16
C LEU A 443 9.07 -21.93 -6.81
N PHE A 444 8.01 -22.02 -6.01
CA PHE A 444 6.71 -22.51 -6.48
C PHE A 444 5.77 -21.41 -6.96
N VAL A 445 5.89 -20.20 -6.40
CA VAL A 445 5.01 -19.09 -6.77
C VAL A 445 5.63 -18.23 -7.86
N ILE A 446 6.95 -18.05 -7.87
CA ILE A 446 7.64 -17.13 -8.80
C ILE A 446 8.29 -17.89 -9.95
N CYS A 447 9.19 -18.83 -9.64
CA CYS A 447 10.01 -19.50 -10.64
C CYS A 447 9.23 -20.54 -11.47
N LEU A 448 8.47 -21.41 -10.80
CA LEU A 448 7.73 -22.49 -11.45
C LEU A 448 6.70 -22.00 -12.48
N PRO A 449 5.83 -21.00 -12.21
CA PRO A 449 4.87 -20.52 -13.20
C PRO A 449 5.55 -19.90 -14.43
N SER A 450 6.70 -19.27 -14.24
CA SER A 450 7.50 -18.70 -15.32
C SER A 450 7.98 -19.78 -16.29
N PHE A 451 8.57 -20.86 -15.77
CA PHE A 451 8.99 -22.00 -16.60
C PHE A 451 7.81 -22.76 -17.20
N ALA A 452 6.76 -23.01 -16.41
CA ALA A 452 5.57 -23.72 -16.85
C ALA A 452 4.88 -22.99 -18.01
N LEU A 453 4.80 -21.65 -17.95
CA LEU A 453 4.25 -20.85 -19.03
C LEU A 453 5.08 -20.97 -20.31
N VAL A 454 6.41 -20.83 -20.23
CA VAL A 454 7.28 -20.93 -21.42
C VAL A 454 7.23 -22.33 -22.03
N ALA A 455 7.18 -23.39 -21.20
CA ALA A 455 6.91 -24.76 -21.64
C ALA A 455 5.56 -24.89 -22.34
N TRP A 456 4.48 -24.38 -21.73
CA TRP A 456 3.12 -24.43 -22.28
C TRP A 456 3.03 -23.71 -23.62
N LEU A 457 3.74 -22.59 -23.77
CA LEU A 457 3.85 -21.87 -25.02
C LEU A 457 4.76 -22.55 -26.05
N ARG A 458 5.46 -23.63 -25.67
CA ARG A 458 6.44 -24.36 -26.50
C ARG A 458 7.50 -23.45 -27.11
N LEU A 459 8.00 -22.50 -26.31
CA LEU A 459 9.05 -21.57 -26.74
C LEU A 459 10.44 -22.07 -26.31
N PRO A 460 11.50 -21.74 -27.07
CA PRO A 460 12.86 -22.12 -26.71
C PRO A 460 13.31 -21.42 -25.42
N PHE A 461 13.47 -22.20 -24.35
CA PHE A 461 13.89 -21.71 -23.03
C PHE A 461 15.17 -20.85 -23.10
N LYS A 462 16.15 -21.31 -23.88
CA LYS A 462 17.45 -20.63 -24.00
C LYS A 462 17.30 -19.19 -24.51
N GLU A 463 16.41 -18.96 -25.48
CA GLU A 463 16.20 -17.64 -26.06
C GLU A 463 15.35 -16.75 -25.15
N VAL A 464 14.25 -17.29 -24.61
CA VAL A 464 13.32 -16.52 -23.76
C VAL A 464 14.02 -16.12 -22.46
N PHE A 465 14.58 -17.08 -21.74
CA PHE A 465 15.28 -16.83 -20.47
C PHE A 465 16.68 -16.23 -20.62
N SER A 466 17.18 -16.11 -21.85
CA SER A 466 18.54 -15.63 -22.13
C SER A 466 19.61 -16.45 -21.39
N PHE A 467 19.49 -17.79 -21.40
CA PHE A 467 20.50 -18.72 -20.86
C PHE A 467 21.71 -18.87 -21.80
N ASN A 468 22.25 -17.75 -22.25
CA ASN A 468 23.48 -17.71 -23.02
C ASN A 468 24.69 -17.64 -22.09
N LYS A 469 25.83 -18.16 -22.56
CA LYS A 469 27.10 -18.06 -21.82
C LYS A 469 27.47 -16.58 -21.61
N PRO A 470 27.62 -16.12 -20.35
CA PRO A 470 28.01 -14.74 -20.05
C PRO A 470 29.49 -14.52 -20.38
N ARG A 471 29.91 -13.26 -20.50
CA ARG A 471 31.35 -12.94 -20.59
C ARG A 471 31.94 -13.00 -19.19
N TRP A 472 33.21 -13.37 -19.09
CA TRP A 472 33.93 -13.36 -17.81
C TRP A 472 33.98 -11.94 -17.21
N ARG A 473 34.07 -10.89 -18.06
CA ARG A 473 34.01 -9.48 -17.63
C ARG A 473 32.67 -9.15 -16.96
N ASP A 474 31.57 -9.65 -17.51
CA ASP A 474 30.23 -9.44 -16.96
C ASP A 474 30.07 -10.16 -15.62
N LEU A 475 30.65 -11.36 -15.48
CA LEU A 475 30.64 -12.13 -14.23
C LEU A 475 31.48 -11.48 -13.12
N LEU A 476 32.60 -10.84 -13.45
CA LEU A 476 33.40 -10.11 -12.48
C LEU A 476 32.82 -8.72 -12.17
N GLY A 477 32.31 -8.03 -13.18
CA GLY A 477 31.77 -6.68 -13.03
C GLY A 477 30.46 -6.64 -12.27
N ALA A 478 29.58 -7.64 -12.45
CA ALA A 478 28.30 -7.76 -11.76
C ALA A 478 28.41 -7.62 -10.21
N PRO A 479 29.18 -8.45 -9.49
CA PRO A 479 29.30 -8.31 -8.04
C PRO A 479 30.01 -7.02 -7.62
N LEU A 480 30.95 -6.51 -8.43
CA LEU A 480 31.67 -5.25 -8.13
C LEU A 480 30.76 -4.02 -8.19
N MET A 481 29.66 -4.08 -8.95
CA MET A 481 28.64 -3.02 -8.96
C MET A 481 27.83 -2.95 -7.65
N ALA A 482 27.70 -4.07 -6.93
CA ALA A 482 26.79 -4.19 -5.80
C ALA A 482 27.02 -3.17 -4.67
N PRO A 483 28.25 -2.93 -4.15
CA PRO A 483 28.49 -1.98 -3.08
C PRO A 483 28.01 -0.55 -3.40
N GLY A 484 28.38 0.00 -4.56
CA GLY A 484 27.96 1.35 -4.94
C GLY A 484 26.46 1.44 -5.25
N THR A 485 25.84 0.36 -5.73
CA THR A 485 24.37 0.36 -5.89
C THR A 485 23.62 0.27 -4.57
N VAL A 486 24.15 -0.40 -3.54
CA VAL A 486 23.57 -0.37 -2.19
C VAL A 486 23.59 1.06 -1.65
N LEU A 487 24.72 1.77 -1.76
CA LEU A 487 24.81 3.19 -1.38
C LEU A 487 23.83 4.06 -2.17
N LEU A 488 23.70 3.82 -3.48
CA LEU A 488 22.74 4.54 -4.30
C LEU A 488 21.30 4.28 -3.86
N THR A 489 20.95 3.03 -3.53
CA THR A 489 19.60 2.72 -3.03
C THR A 489 19.33 3.41 -1.70
N GLU A 490 20.31 3.55 -0.82
CA GLU A 490 20.17 4.31 0.42
C GLU A 490 19.90 5.80 0.17
N VAL A 491 20.62 6.42 -0.77
CA VAL A 491 20.34 7.80 -1.21
C VAL A 491 18.91 7.92 -1.77
N LEU A 492 18.46 6.95 -2.58
CA LEU A 492 17.10 6.94 -3.13
C LEU A 492 16.04 6.74 -2.03
N VAL A 493 16.31 5.91 -1.02
CA VAL A 493 15.44 5.74 0.16
C VAL A 493 15.37 7.04 0.95
N ASN A 494 16.47 7.75 1.15
CA ASN A 494 16.50 9.03 1.86
C ASN A 494 15.72 10.11 1.09
N LEU A 495 15.92 10.19 -0.23
CA LEU A 495 15.16 11.09 -1.09
C LEU A 495 13.67 10.78 -1.04
N GLN A 496 13.28 9.52 -1.13
CA GLN A 496 11.88 9.12 -1.08
C GLN A 496 11.29 9.35 0.33
N SER A 497 12.06 9.12 1.40
CA SER A 497 11.63 9.37 2.78
C SER A 497 11.36 10.85 3.05
N SER A 498 11.97 11.76 2.28
CA SER A 498 11.63 13.19 2.33
C SER A 498 10.22 13.51 1.81
N VAL A 499 9.64 12.63 0.98
CA VAL A 499 8.30 12.78 0.38
C VAL A 499 7.27 11.85 1.04
N LEU A 500 7.69 10.65 1.42
CA LEU A 500 6.89 9.64 2.12
C LEU A 500 7.73 9.14 3.30
N PRO A 501 7.67 9.81 4.46
CA PRO A 501 8.43 9.40 5.64
C PRO A 501 7.87 8.11 6.22
N MET A 502 8.78 7.26 6.69
CA MET A 502 8.42 6.02 7.38
C MET A 502 8.16 6.33 8.84
N SER A 503 6.94 6.10 9.33
CA SER A 503 6.67 6.23 10.77
C SER A 503 7.53 5.21 11.52
N GLU A 504 8.11 5.61 12.66
CA GLU A 504 8.99 4.75 13.46
C GLU A 504 8.30 3.43 13.88
N THR A 505 7.00 3.47 14.17
CA THR A 505 6.19 2.29 14.49
C THR A 505 6.12 1.30 13.32
N PHE A 506 5.90 1.80 12.10
CA PHE A 506 5.90 0.98 10.89
C PHE A 506 7.31 0.47 10.54
N ALA A 507 8.35 1.30 10.71
CA ALA A 507 9.74 0.89 10.52
C ALA A 507 10.11 -0.25 11.46
N LYS A 508 9.71 -0.14 12.73
CA LYS A 508 9.90 -1.16 13.75
C LYS A 508 9.10 -2.42 13.46
N ALA A 509 7.83 -2.30 13.09
CA ALA A 509 6.99 -3.44 12.67
C ALA A 509 7.56 -4.16 11.43
N LEU A 510 8.06 -3.43 10.44
CA LEU A 510 8.72 -3.99 9.26
C LEU A 510 10.02 -4.70 9.64
N THR A 511 10.81 -4.11 10.54
CA THR A 511 12.05 -4.70 11.07
C THR A 511 11.78 -5.96 11.87
N ASP A 512 10.74 -5.97 12.71
CA ASP A 512 10.32 -7.11 13.51
C ASP A 512 9.73 -8.23 12.63
N MET A 513 8.93 -7.89 11.61
CA MET A 513 8.47 -8.85 10.60
C MET A 513 9.66 -9.47 9.85
N MET A 514 10.66 -8.68 9.49
CA MET A 514 11.86 -9.13 8.78
C MET A 514 12.93 -9.76 9.69
N SER A 515 12.75 -9.72 11.02
CA SER A 515 13.72 -10.27 11.95
C SER A 515 13.79 -11.80 11.79
N THR A 516 14.97 -12.27 11.39
CA THR A 516 15.32 -13.69 11.22
C THR A 516 16.48 -14.07 12.15
N ARG A 517 16.62 -13.33 13.28
CA ARG A 517 17.79 -13.36 14.17
C ARG A 517 18.14 -14.73 14.73
N ASP A 518 17.19 -15.68 14.74
CA ASP A 518 17.40 -17.03 15.27
C ASP A 518 17.97 -18.02 14.22
N GLN A 519 18.13 -17.59 12.96
CA GLN A 519 18.57 -18.45 11.85
C GLN A 519 20.03 -18.19 11.47
N PRO A 520 20.77 -19.20 11.00
CA PRO A 520 22.17 -19.02 10.63
C PRO A 520 22.29 -18.14 9.38
N MET A 521 23.30 -17.26 9.36
CA MET A 521 23.49 -16.23 8.33
C MET A 521 23.49 -16.80 6.90
N TRP A 522 24.10 -17.97 6.67
CA TRP A 522 24.12 -18.59 5.34
C TRP A 522 22.73 -18.94 4.83
N MET A 523 21.80 -19.32 5.72
CA MET A 523 20.43 -19.69 5.37
C MET A 523 19.60 -18.44 5.06
N ILE A 524 19.83 -17.35 5.80
CA ILE A 524 19.25 -16.03 5.51
C ILE A 524 19.73 -15.53 4.14
N LEU A 525 21.04 -15.55 3.89
CA LEU A 525 21.62 -15.15 2.60
C LEU A 525 21.10 -16.01 1.45
N PHE A 526 20.97 -17.33 1.66
CA PHE A 526 20.39 -18.21 0.66
C PHE A 526 18.93 -17.85 0.35
N ALA A 527 18.09 -17.72 1.38
CA ALA A 527 16.65 -17.48 1.22
C ALA A 527 16.30 -16.06 0.75
N MET A 528 17.06 -15.04 1.16
CA MET A 528 16.73 -13.62 0.94
C MET A 528 17.63 -12.92 -0.08
N ALA A 529 18.78 -13.50 -0.44
CA ALA A 529 19.64 -12.94 -1.49
C ALA A 529 19.72 -13.86 -2.72
N VAL A 530 20.11 -15.13 -2.53
CA VAL A 530 20.33 -16.05 -3.65
C VAL A 530 19.02 -16.47 -4.31
N MET A 531 18.02 -16.89 -3.53
CA MET A 531 16.72 -17.33 -4.08
C MET A 531 16.01 -16.22 -4.88
N PRO A 532 15.84 -14.99 -4.36
CA PRO A 532 15.32 -13.86 -5.14
C PRO A 532 16.17 -13.54 -6.36
N GLY A 533 17.50 -13.50 -6.18
CA GLY A 533 18.46 -13.24 -7.25
C GLY A 533 18.37 -14.24 -8.41
N ILE A 534 17.81 -15.43 -8.20
CA ILE A 534 17.57 -16.40 -9.27
C ILE A 534 16.12 -16.35 -9.74
N CYS A 535 15.17 -16.53 -8.83
CA CYS A 535 13.76 -16.76 -9.17
C CYS A 535 13.08 -15.51 -9.71
N GLU A 536 13.36 -14.33 -9.14
CA GLU A 536 12.82 -13.08 -9.64
C GLU A 536 13.45 -12.71 -10.99
N GLU A 537 14.74 -12.98 -11.18
CA GLU A 537 15.37 -12.81 -12.51
C GLU A 537 14.70 -13.69 -13.56
N VAL A 538 14.42 -14.96 -13.24
CA VAL A 538 13.69 -15.87 -14.14
C VAL A 538 12.33 -15.30 -14.54
N LEU A 539 11.57 -14.73 -13.60
CA LEU A 539 10.28 -14.08 -13.89
C LEU A 539 10.47 -12.81 -14.73
N PHE A 540 11.23 -11.84 -14.23
CA PHE A 540 11.27 -10.50 -14.80
C PHE A 540 12.16 -10.38 -16.03
N ARG A 541 13.38 -10.91 -15.99
CA ARG A 541 14.37 -10.78 -17.07
C ARG A 541 14.27 -11.95 -18.03
N GLY A 542 13.81 -13.09 -17.54
CA GLY A 542 13.54 -14.26 -18.35
C GLY A 542 12.19 -14.18 -19.05
N ALA A 543 11.11 -14.49 -18.34
CA ALA A 543 9.78 -14.60 -18.94
C ALA A 543 9.23 -13.24 -19.42
N ILE A 544 9.12 -12.24 -18.55
CA ILE A 544 8.48 -10.95 -18.88
C ILE A 544 9.29 -10.20 -19.95
N PHE A 545 10.56 -9.89 -19.69
CA PHE A 545 11.42 -9.20 -20.65
C PHE A 545 11.61 -10.02 -21.94
N GLY A 546 11.84 -11.34 -21.85
CA GLY A 546 12.04 -12.20 -23.01
C GLY A 546 10.84 -12.23 -23.96
N LEU A 547 9.62 -12.16 -23.43
CA LEU A 547 8.38 -12.10 -24.22
C LEU A 547 8.07 -10.68 -24.74
N LEU A 548 8.42 -9.61 -23.99
CA LEU A 548 8.09 -8.23 -24.36
C LEU A 548 9.15 -7.54 -25.25
N ARG A 549 10.43 -7.96 -25.21
CA ARG A 549 11.54 -7.28 -25.91
C ARG A 549 11.41 -7.22 -27.43
N ARG A 550 10.53 -8.02 -28.04
CA ARG A 550 10.26 -8.00 -29.49
C ARG A 550 9.30 -6.88 -29.91
N ARG A 551 8.63 -6.23 -28.96
CA ARG A 551 7.55 -5.25 -29.21
C ARG A 551 7.91 -3.82 -28.84
N PHE A 552 8.59 -3.63 -27.72
CA PHE A 552 8.96 -2.30 -27.22
C PHE A 552 10.38 -1.93 -27.63
N ASN A 553 10.63 -0.62 -27.78
CA ASN A 553 12.01 -0.15 -27.86
C ASN A 553 12.75 -0.46 -26.55
N THR A 554 14.08 -0.57 -26.62
CA THR A 554 14.92 -0.99 -25.49
C THR A 554 14.64 -0.21 -24.21
N VAL A 555 14.58 1.12 -24.33
CA VAL A 555 14.39 2.02 -23.19
C VAL A 555 13.02 1.80 -22.55
N GLY A 556 11.95 1.73 -23.36
CA GLY A 556 10.59 1.48 -22.86
C GLY A 556 10.44 0.13 -22.19
N CYS A 557 11.10 -0.91 -22.72
CA CYS A 557 11.09 -2.25 -22.12
C CYS A 557 11.82 -2.29 -20.77
N CYS A 558 13.01 -1.68 -20.68
CA CYS A 558 13.77 -1.60 -19.41
C CYS A 558 12.99 -0.84 -18.33
N ILE A 559 12.37 0.28 -18.69
CA ILE A 559 11.54 1.06 -17.76
C ILE A 559 10.33 0.25 -17.30
N LEU A 560 9.59 -0.36 -18.23
CA LEU A 560 8.40 -1.15 -17.91
C LEU A 560 8.72 -2.32 -16.98
N VAL A 561 9.74 -3.13 -17.31
CA VAL A 561 10.14 -4.28 -16.48
C VAL A 561 10.66 -3.82 -15.13
N GLY A 562 11.42 -2.72 -15.07
CA GLY A 562 11.86 -2.13 -13.81
C GLY A 562 10.71 -1.67 -12.91
N VAL A 563 9.71 -1.00 -13.48
CA VAL A 563 8.50 -0.57 -12.75
C VAL A 563 7.70 -1.78 -12.25
N LEU A 564 7.50 -2.80 -13.08
CA LEU A 564 6.83 -4.04 -12.66
C LEU A 564 7.60 -4.73 -11.53
N PHE A 565 8.94 -4.75 -11.58
CA PHE A 565 9.78 -5.28 -10.52
C PHE A 565 9.61 -4.48 -9.21
N GLY A 566 9.56 -3.14 -9.29
CA GLY A 566 9.35 -2.31 -8.11
C GLY A 566 7.98 -2.50 -7.45
N PHE A 567 6.91 -2.57 -8.23
CA PHE A 567 5.56 -2.83 -7.70
C PHE A 567 5.42 -4.21 -7.06
N PHE A 568 6.21 -5.20 -7.52
CA PHE A 568 6.22 -6.54 -6.97
C PHE A 568 6.59 -6.59 -5.48
N HIS A 569 7.30 -5.58 -4.97
CA HIS A 569 7.80 -5.55 -3.59
C HIS A 569 6.78 -5.01 -2.57
N LEU A 570 5.58 -4.59 -2.99
CA LEU A 570 4.47 -4.19 -2.12
C LEU A 570 4.79 -3.11 -1.06
N SER A 571 5.87 -2.36 -1.28
CA SER A 571 6.33 -1.37 -0.32
C SER A 571 6.57 -0.05 -1.02
N GLY A 572 5.83 0.96 -0.58
CA GLY A 572 6.03 2.31 -1.08
C GLY A 572 7.37 2.89 -0.76
N TYR A 573 7.94 2.41 0.34
CA TYR A 573 9.28 2.77 0.78
C TYR A 573 10.38 2.09 -0.05
N ARG A 574 10.05 1.07 -0.84
CA ARG A 574 11.01 0.37 -1.69
C ARG A 574 10.76 0.60 -3.17
N LEU A 575 9.63 1.22 -3.55
CA LEU A 575 9.22 1.32 -4.95
C LEU A 575 10.26 2.02 -5.81
N LEU A 576 10.74 3.19 -5.40
CA LEU A 576 11.75 3.94 -6.16
C LEU A 576 13.10 3.20 -6.27
N PRO A 577 13.75 2.78 -5.16
CA PRO A 577 15.05 2.09 -5.23
C PRO A 577 14.97 0.75 -5.97
N THR A 578 13.91 -0.05 -5.75
CA THR A 578 13.74 -1.34 -6.44
C THR A 578 13.40 -1.16 -7.92
N THR A 579 12.64 -0.13 -8.31
CA THR A 579 12.43 0.20 -9.72
C THR A 579 13.75 0.52 -10.42
N PHE A 580 14.61 1.33 -9.78
CA PHE A 580 15.90 1.71 -10.35
C PHE A 580 16.85 0.52 -10.49
N LEU A 581 16.97 -0.31 -9.43
CA LEU A 581 17.68 -1.59 -9.51
C LEU A 581 17.09 -2.48 -10.60
N GLY A 582 15.76 -2.46 -10.71
CA GLY A 582 14.94 -3.12 -11.71
C GLY A 582 15.39 -2.85 -13.14
N ILE A 583 15.60 -1.57 -13.44
CA ILE A 583 16.06 -1.04 -14.73
C ILE A 583 17.50 -1.47 -15.01
N ILE A 584 18.41 -1.36 -14.04
CA ILE A 584 19.83 -1.74 -14.21
C ILE A 584 19.95 -3.22 -14.57
N LEU A 585 19.30 -4.10 -13.80
CA LEU A 585 19.28 -5.54 -14.03
C LEU A 585 18.76 -5.88 -15.44
N THR A 586 17.68 -5.23 -15.87
CA THR A 586 17.12 -5.43 -17.22
C THR A 586 18.07 -4.95 -18.32
N LEU A 587 18.75 -3.80 -18.11
CA LEU A 587 19.75 -3.28 -19.03
C LEU A 587 20.96 -4.20 -19.16
N MET A 588 21.39 -4.85 -18.07
CA MET A 588 22.47 -5.84 -18.09
C MET A 588 22.12 -7.04 -18.97
N VAL A 589 20.91 -7.59 -18.84
CA VAL A 589 20.46 -8.70 -19.69
C VAL A 589 20.31 -8.28 -21.15
N PHE A 590 19.77 -7.07 -21.40
CA PHE A 590 19.64 -6.53 -22.74
C PHE A 590 20.99 -6.40 -23.46
N ARG A 591 22.03 -5.86 -22.79
CA ARG A 591 23.37 -5.69 -23.38
C ARG A 591 24.19 -6.97 -23.42
N GLY A 592 24.20 -7.72 -22.32
CA GLY A 592 24.99 -8.94 -22.16
C GLY A 592 24.42 -10.13 -22.92
N GLY A 593 23.11 -10.14 -23.17
CA GLY A 593 22.39 -11.26 -23.78
C GLY A 593 22.33 -12.50 -22.87
N SER A 594 22.70 -12.36 -21.59
CA SER A 594 22.78 -13.44 -20.60
C SER A 594 22.13 -12.97 -19.30
N ILE A 595 21.35 -13.85 -18.67
CA ILE A 595 20.68 -13.56 -17.38
C ILE A 595 21.60 -13.73 -16.17
N PHE A 596 22.64 -14.55 -16.27
CA PHE A 596 23.51 -14.90 -15.13
C PHE A 596 24.23 -13.71 -14.48
N PRO A 597 24.75 -12.70 -15.22
CA PRO A 597 25.34 -11.51 -14.60
C PRO A 597 24.30 -10.71 -13.79
N SER A 598 23.06 -10.67 -14.26
CA SER A 598 21.93 -10.04 -13.53
C SER A 598 21.63 -10.80 -12.24
N MET A 599 21.57 -12.13 -12.29
CA MET A 599 21.39 -12.98 -11.10
C MET A 599 22.48 -12.78 -10.06
N LEU A 600 23.74 -12.76 -10.51
CA LEU A 600 24.89 -12.57 -9.64
C LEU A 600 24.90 -11.17 -9.02
N PHE A 601 24.61 -10.14 -9.80
CA PHE A 601 24.51 -8.76 -9.32
C PHE A 601 23.38 -8.62 -8.30
N HIS A 602 22.18 -9.12 -8.60
CA HIS A 602 21.03 -9.07 -7.69
C HIS A 602 21.31 -9.81 -6.38
N ALA A 603 21.82 -11.04 -6.44
CA ALA A 603 22.19 -11.79 -5.24
C ALA A 603 23.28 -11.07 -4.43
N SER A 604 24.29 -10.50 -5.08
CA SER A 604 25.37 -9.76 -4.41
C SER A 604 24.85 -8.48 -3.73
N HIS A 605 23.96 -7.74 -4.42
CA HIS A 605 23.30 -6.55 -3.89
C HIS A 605 22.51 -6.89 -2.62
N ASN A 606 21.65 -7.91 -2.69
CA ASN A 606 20.82 -8.30 -1.56
C ASN A 606 21.66 -8.86 -0.41
N ALA A 607 22.70 -9.64 -0.71
CA ALA A 607 23.62 -10.17 0.30
C ALA A 607 24.34 -9.04 1.04
N LEU A 608 24.86 -8.04 0.32
CA LEU A 608 25.51 -6.89 0.92
C LEU A 608 24.54 -6.05 1.76
N ALA A 609 23.32 -5.83 1.28
CA ALA A 609 22.29 -5.12 2.05
C ALA A 609 21.97 -5.86 3.37
N ILE A 610 21.84 -7.18 3.35
CA ILE A 610 21.63 -7.99 4.56
C ILE A 610 22.84 -7.90 5.50
N ILE A 611 24.06 -8.07 4.97
CA ILE A 611 25.29 -8.01 5.77
C ILE A 611 25.43 -6.62 6.42
N ALA A 612 25.15 -5.54 5.70
CA ALA A 612 25.20 -4.17 6.22
C ALA A 612 24.27 -3.97 7.43
N THR A 613 23.10 -4.61 7.43
CA THR A 613 22.18 -4.57 8.60
C THR A 613 22.63 -5.42 9.78
N SER A 614 23.55 -6.37 9.58
CA SER A 614 24.06 -7.27 10.62
C SER A 614 25.34 -6.78 11.30
N VAL A 615 26.00 -5.77 10.75
CA VAL A 615 27.26 -5.21 11.23
C VAL A 615 27.03 -3.77 11.69
N PRO A 616 27.65 -3.31 12.79
CA PRO A 616 27.53 -1.92 13.24
C PRO A 616 27.87 -0.92 12.13
N GLU A 617 27.04 0.11 11.99
CA GLU A 617 27.17 1.13 10.93
C GLU A 617 28.57 1.75 10.88
N SER A 618 29.20 1.97 12.05
CA SER A 618 30.56 2.51 12.17
C SER A 618 31.66 1.70 11.47
N ARG A 619 31.40 0.42 11.15
CA ARG A 619 32.37 -0.43 10.44
C ARG A 619 32.32 -0.31 8.93
N TRP A 620 31.18 0.08 8.36
CA TRP A 620 30.99 0.12 6.91
C TRP A 620 30.67 1.54 6.39
N ASN A 621 30.25 2.46 7.24
CA ASN A 621 29.98 3.86 6.91
C ASN A 621 31.17 4.77 7.24
N THR A 622 32.35 4.47 6.68
CA THR A 622 33.55 5.32 6.80
C THR A 622 33.90 5.94 5.44
N PRO A 623 34.56 7.11 5.37
CA PRO A 623 34.95 7.70 4.08
C PRO A 623 35.77 6.75 3.20
N ALA A 624 36.62 5.92 3.81
CA ALA A 624 37.43 4.94 3.10
C ALA A 624 36.59 3.80 2.49
N THR A 625 35.66 3.23 3.27
CA THR A 625 34.78 2.14 2.78
C THR A 625 33.78 2.64 1.75
N LEU A 626 33.23 3.85 1.92
CA LEU A 626 32.38 4.51 0.93
C LEU A 626 33.16 4.78 -0.37
N GLY A 627 34.37 5.32 -0.28
CA GLY A 627 35.25 5.54 -1.43
C GLY A 627 35.55 4.23 -2.18
N ALA A 628 35.88 3.16 -1.45
CA ALA A 628 36.10 1.84 -2.03
C ALA A 628 34.85 1.28 -2.73
N ALA A 629 33.66 1.47 -2.15
CA ALA A 629 32.40 1.03 -2.75
C ALA A 629 32.09 1.78 -4.07
N VAL A 630 32.35 3.09 -4.11
CA VAL A 630 32.20 3.89 -5.34
C VAL A 630 33.19 3.45 -6.42
N VAL A 631 34.47 3.28 -6.07
CA VAL A 631 35.50 2.81 -7.01
C VAL A 631 35.15 1.42 -7.53
N SER A 632 34.74 0.49 -6.65
CA SER A 632 34.26 -0.84 -7.03
C SER A 632 33.13 -0.76 -8.04
N ALA A 633 32.13 0.10 -7.80
CA ALA A 633 31.00 0.25 -8.70
C ALA A 633 31.37 0.87 -10.05
N ILE A 634 32.32 1.82 -10.10
CA ILE A 634 32.84 2.39 -11.34
C ILE A 634 33.57 1.30 -12.15
N VAL A 635 34.45 0.53 -11.51
CA VAL A 635 35.19 -0.58 -12.15
C VAL A 635 34.21 -1.64 -12.65
N GLY A 636 33.26 -2.06 -11.82
CA GLY A 636 32.22 -3.02 -12.19
C GLY A 636 31.38 -2.53 -13.38
N SER A 637 30.94 -1.27 -13.35
CA SER A 637 30.19 -0.65 -14.43
C SER A 637 31.00 -0.59 -15.73
N TYR A 638 32.30 -0.28 -15.66
CA TYR A 638 33.18 -0.29 -16.82
C TYR A 638 33.36 -1.71 -17.39
N LEU A 639 33.48 -2.73 -16.54
CA LEU A 639 33.59 -4.12 -16.98
C LEU A 639 32.31 -4.62 -17.69
N VAL A 640 31.14 -4.19 -17.23
CA VAL A 640 29.83 -4.59 -17.78
C VAL A 640 29.42 -3.74 -19.00
N PHE A 641 29.65 -2.43 -18.98
CA PHE A 641 29.15 -1.47 -19.97
C PHE A 641 30.21 -0.78 -20.83
N GLY A 642 31.51 -1.00 -20.57
CA GLY A 642 32.61 -0.31 -21.24
C GLY A 642 32.88 -0.73 -22.70
N PRO A 643 33.87 -0.09 -23.36
CA PRO A 643 34.23 -0.38 -24.76
C PRO A 643 34.62 -1.85 -24.97
N GLY A 644 34.13 -2.44 -26.07
CA GLY A 644 34.23 -3.88 -26.34
C GLY A 644 33.04 -4.70 -25.81
N ALA A 645 32.12 -4.09 -25.05
CA ALA A 645 30.82 -4.66 -24.72
C ALA A 645 29.83 -4.56 -25.91
N GLY A 646 30.16 -5.15 -27.06
CA GLY A 646 29.27 -5.14 -28.24
C GLY A 646 27.88 -5.72 -27.91
N ASN A 647 26.81 -5.15 -28.46
CA ASN A 647 25.43 -5.63 -28.30
C ASN A 647 25.29 -7.04 -28.90
N LYS A 648 25.24 -8.08 -28.07
CA LYS A 648 24.94 -9.45 -28.56
C LYS A 648 23.49 -9.58 -29.04
N THR A 649 22.62 -8.64 -28.70
CA THR A 649 21.19 -8.66 -29.00
C THR A 649 20.84 -8.11 -30.39
N GLU A 650 21.67 -7.26 -31.01
CA GLU A 650 21.42 -6.79 -32.38
C GLU A 650 21.59 -7.88 -33.44
N THR A 651 22.43 -8.88 -33.20
CA THR A 651 22.64 -10.00 -34.12
C THR A 651 21.53 -11.07 -34.07
N ALA A 652 20.69 -11.09 -33.02
CA ALA A 652 19.61 -12.07 -32.88
C ALA A 652 18.22 -11.56 -33.31
N VAL A 653 18.08 -10.26 -33.64
CA VAL A 653 16.80 -9.66 -34.08
C VAL A 653 16.65 -9.71 -35.61
N LYS A 654 17.71 -10.07 -36.35
CA LYS A 654 17.71 -10.21 -37.82
C LYS A 654 17.57 -11.66 -38.33
N SER A 655 17.35 -12.63 -37.46
CA SER A 655 17.00 -14.03 -37.79
C SER A 655 15.70 -14.41 -37.12
#